data_AF-A0A948DMM6-F1
#
_entry.id   AF-A0A948DMM6-F1
#
_cell.length_a   1.000
_cell.length_b   1.000
_cell.length_c   1.000
_cell.angle_alpha   90.00
_cell.angle_beta   90.00
_cell.angle_gamma   90.00
#
_symmetry.space_group_name_H-M   'P 1'
#
loop_
_entity.id
_entity.type
_entity.pdbx_description
1 polymer ?
#
loop_
_entity_poly.entity_id
_entity_poly.type
_entity_poly.pdbx_seq_one_letter_code
_entity_poly.pdbx_strand_id
1 'polypeptide(L)'
;MTEAQEYYLFEVSWEVCNKVGGIYTVITSKLPEATKLFGERYFVLGPDLKTNPDFEETDEECWNRVREGVAIKEIPCRFGRWKVPGRPKAILVGFGKKYDKEQLLFRIWEDYGVDSIAGGWDYMEPVMFSYAASEVIETIYTSVVRPQGMRAVAQFHEWMTGAGLLGLKKRAPEIGTVFTTHATTLGRTLASHGMDIYTTMDHISPQREATAHNITAKCSMEAASAREADCFTTVSEITASEAKNFLGRPPDLITPNGLDIENIPDLAADRTAALKSRKKLLAAATRFLGRDFPADAKIMLISGRGEFRNKGVDLFLSALGRLNQEMGPDQTILAFIFVLGDYTDLIPSLKSDDVRPDPGNPPIASHRLRYEASDPILQACERLGLKNFPQNRVQVIFVPAYLNGHDGLINMTYYEALAGCDLGVFPSYYEPWGYTPLESAAYAVPTLTTDQAGFGLWAQHAVGKNSGIILLNRLGQPDEAIENNLHDIFSDFLRRDEADLQGMRVGARAAASQANWKDFFKHYEQAFDQAFAKSLSRAEKLTAEDLKAGMKHIFAGTVSVSPYFRTFTAVANLPANISRLRELAHNLWWAWNPRARELFSALDPKLWEGMNNNPVRMLETVSSERLLEASENASYMNLFGQIFQQFDNYMDDKTPSPLIGPLDGLKRSSPVAYFSTEYGLHDCLPIYSGGLGTLSGDHLKTASDLNIPLVGVGLLYKNGFFRQVIDKNGAQTAEYPENDFSRMPLEIVQDDHGDAVQISLELPGRTLFANIWEVHVGRVSLYLLDTDVARNTPQDRKITGRLYCSEPRTRIEQEILLGMGGVRVLKRLGI
;
A
#
# COMPACT_ATOMS: atom_id res chain seq x y z
N MET A 1 12.62 -28.51 -30.18
CA MET A 1 11.34 -27.78 -30.24
C MET A 1 10.71 -27.95 -28.87
N THR A 2 10.85 -26.96 -28.00
CA THR A 2 10.12 -26.90 -26.72
C THR A 2 8.64 -26.74 -27.03
N GLU A 3 7.77 -27.53 -26.38
CA GLU A 3 6.33 -27.38 -26.50
C GLU A 3 5.95 -25.94 -26.14
N ALA A 4 5.21 -25.26 -27.01
CA ALA A 4 4.80 -23.89 -26.75
C ALA A 4 3.85 -23.87 -25.55
N GLN A 5 4.13 -23.04 -24.55
CA GLN A 5 3.28 -22.87 -23.38
C GLN A 5 1.84 -22.46 -23.79
N GLU A 6 0.83 -23.12 -23.22
CA GLU A 6 -0.59 -23.02 -23.58
C GLU A 6 -1.34 -21.85 -22.89
N TYR A 7 -0.62 -20.83 -22.41
CA TYR A 7 -1.22 -19.64 -21.80
C TYR A 7 -0.61 -18.33 -22.32
N TYR A 8 -1.36 -17.24 -22.12
CA TYR A 8 -0.89 -15.87 -22.31
C TYR A 8 -0.05 -15.44 -21.11
N LEU A 9 1.00 -14.66 -21.36
CA LEU A 9 1.85 -14.12 -20.31
C LEU A 9 1.76 -12.59 -20.29
N PHE A 10 1.40 -12.05 -19.13
CA PHE A 10 1.45 -10.62 -18.84
C PHE A 10 2.60 -10.36 -17.87
N GLU A 11 3.45 -9.38 -18.15
CA GLU A 11 4.56 -9.00 -17.26
C GLU A 11 4.50 -7.51 -16.96
N VAL A 12 4.35 -7.18 -15.68
CA VAL A 12 4.08 -5.84 -15.18
C VAL A 12 5.27 -5.34 -14.38
N SER A 13 5.79 -4.17 -14.75
CA SER A 13 6.85 -3.49 -13.99
C SER A 13 6.77 -1.98 -14.20
N TRP A 14 7.12 -1.23 -13.16
CA TRP A 14 7.33 0.21 -13.26
C TRP A 14 8.44 0.58 -14.27
N GLU A 15 9.35 -0.36 -14.56
CA GLU A 15 10.50 -0.15 -15.42
C GLU A 15 10.28 -0.56 -16.90
N VAL A 16 9.09 -1.06 -17.26
CA VAL A 16 8.75 -1.34 -18.67
C VAL A 16 8.68 -0.02 -19.44
N CYS A 17 9.48 0.10 -20.51
CA CYS A 17 9.65 1.34 -21.28
C CYS A 17 10.05 2.57 -20.43
N ASN A 18 10.66 2.35 -19.25
CA ASN A 18 11.02 3.39 -18.31
C ASN A 18 12.27 2.97 -17.50
N LYS A 19 13.47 3.36 -17.95
CA LYS A 19 14.71 2.94 -17.29
C LYS A 19 14.91 3.71 -15.98
N VAL A 20 14.68 3.03 -14.84
CA VAL A 20 14.90 3.60 -13.49
C VAL A 20 16.07 2.90 -12.78
N GLY A 21 16.15 1.57 -12.88
CA GLY A 21 17.06 0.75 -12.10
C GLY A 21 17.47 -0.53 -12.82
N GLY A 22 17.73 -1.56 -12.03
CA GLY A 22 18.22 -2.85 -12.53
C GLY A 22 17.12 -3.73 -13.13
N ILE A 23 15.85 -3.49 -12.80
CA ILE A 23 14.74 -4.34 -13.27
C ILE A 23 14.52 -4.13 -14.77
N TYR A 24 14.75 -2.92 -15.28
CA TYR A 24 14.82 -2.65 -16.71
C TYR A 24 15.78 -3.63 -17.40
N THR A 25 17.00 -3.80 -16.87
CA THR A 25 18.00 -4.72 -17.43
C THR A 25 17.55 -6.17 -17.32
N VAL A 26 16.93 -6.57 -16.19
CA VAL A 26 16.36 -7.93 -16.03
C VAL A 26 15.37 -8.23 -17.14
N ILE A 27 14.36 -7.37 -17.28
CA ILE A 27 13.27 -7.62 -18.21
C ILE A 27 13.83 -7.59 -19.63
N THR A 28 14.53 -6.52 -20.02
CA THR A 28 15.02 -6.35 -21.40
C THR A 28 15.95 -7.45 -21.87
N SER A 29 16.86 -7.94 -21.01
CA SER A 29 17.76 -9.05 -21.37
C SER A 29 17.04 -10.40 -21.41
N LYS A 30 15.94 -10.57 -20.66
CA LYS A 30 15.09 -11.78 -20.65
C LYS A 30 14.13 -11.85 -21.85
N LEU A 31 13.76 -10.72 -22.44
CA LEU A 31 12.75 -10.62 -23.51
C LEU A 31 12.98 -11.58 -24.69
N PRO A 32 14.21 -11.83 -25.19
CA PRO A 32 14.41 -12.74 -26.30
C PRO A 32 13.92 -14.16 -26.01
N GLU A 33 14.22 -14.72 -24.84
CA GLU A 33 13.76 -16.06 -24.45
C GLU A 33 12.25 -16.08 -24.18
N ALA A 34 11.71 -15.04 -23.53
CA ALA A 34 10.26 -14.93 -23.32
C ALA A 34 9.49 -14.85 -24.65
N THR A 35 9.96 -14.04 -25.59
CA THR A 35 9.32 -13.86 -26.91
C THR A 35 9.45 -15.10 -27.76
N LYS A 36 10.55 -15.84 -27.65
CA LYS A 36 10.74 -17.13 -28.32
C LYS A 36 9.76 -18.19 -27.83
N LEU A 37 9.39 -18.19 -26.54
CA LEU A 37 8.47 -19.16 -25.96
C LEU A 37 6.99 -18.79 -26.17
N PHE A 38 6.64 -17.52 -25.92
CA PHE A 38 5.25 -17.05 -25.91
C PHE A 38 4.83 -16.34 -27.20
N GLY A 39 5.78 -15.84 -27.98
CA GLY A 39 5.54 -15.09 -29.21
C GLY A 39 4.56 -13.94 -29.00
N GLU A 40 3.53 -13.89 -29.83
CA GLU A 40 2.51 -12.85 -29.84
C GLU A 40 1.53 -12.91 -28.65
N ARG A 41 1.64 -13.92 -27.77
CA ARG A 41 0.86 -14.07 -26.53
C ARG A 41 1.51 -13.41 -25.31
N TYR A 42 2.65 -12.76 -25.49
CA TYR A 42 3.39 -12.08 -24.44
C TYR A 42 3.16 -10.57 -24.48
N PHE A 43 2.74 -10.01 -23.33
CA PHE A 43 2.44 -8.60 -23.16
C PHE A 43 3.23 -8.04 -21.99
N VAL A 44 3.88 -6.90 -22.19
CA VAL A 44 4.49 -6.13 -21.11
C VAL A 44 3.67 -4.88 -20.81
N LEU A 45 3.53 -4.55 -19.53
CA LEU A 45 2.77 -3.39 -19.07
C LEU A 45 3.65 -2.48 -18.22
N GLY A 46 3.67 -1.20 -18.57
CA GLY A 46 4.42 -0.14 -17.88
C GLY A 46 3.62 1.14 -17.71
N PRO A 47 4.10 2.11 -16.91
CA PRO A 47 3.40 3.37 -16.69
C PRO A 47 3.49 4.28 -17.93
N ASP A 48 2.39 4.94 -18.27
CA ASP A 48 2.43 6.05 -19.25
C ASP A 48 2.90 7.33 -18.57
N LEU A 49 4.18 7.64 -18.74
CA LEU A 49 4.82 8.84 -18.19
C LEU A 49 4.85 9.98 -19.21
N LYS A 50 4.11 9.85 -20.33
CA LYS A 50 4.14 10.71 -21.53
C LYS A 50 5.47 10.63 -22.29
N THR A 51 6.60 10.70 -21.59
CA THR A 51 7.94 10.56 -22.14
C THR A 51 8.47 9.16 -21.87
N ASN A 52 8.20 8.23 -22.78
CA ASN A 52 8.74 6.86 -22.76
C ASN A 52 9.62 6.67 -24.02
N PRO A 53 10.95 6.89 -23.93
CA PRO A 53 11.82 7.01 -25.10
C PRO A 53 11.90 5.74 -25.95
N ASP A 54 11.79 4.58 -25.31
CA ASP A 54 11.92 3.27 -25.95
C ASP A 54 10.59 2.71 -26.46
N PHE A 55 9.50 3.46 -26.39
CA PHE A 55 8.19 3.00 -26.84
C PHE A 55 7.91 3.40 -28.29
N GLU A 56 7.27 2.52 -29.05
CA GLU A 56 6.82 2.75 -30.42
C GLU A 56 5.33 2.41 -30.51
N GLU A 57 4.49 3.40 -30.80
CA GLU A 57 3.04 3.17 -30.98
C GLU A 57 2.78 2.39 -32.27
N THR A 58 1.90 1.39 -32.18
CA THR A 58 1.52 0.54 -33.32
C THR A 58 0.00 0.38 -33.38
N ASP A 59 -0.53 0.29 -34.60
CA ASP A 59 -1.96 0.05 -34.87
C ASP A 59 -2.19 -1.39 -35.35
N GLU A 60 -1.69 -2.36 -34.57
CA GLU A 60 -1.94 -3.79 -34.79
C GLU A 60 -3.40 -4.17 -34.48
N GLU A 61 -3.98 -5.08 -35.25
CA GLU A 61 -5.40 -5.47 -35.15
C GLU A 61 -5.78 -5.98 -33.75
N CYS A 62 -4.86 -6.64 -33.04
CA CYS A 62 -5.10 -7.12 -31.68
C CYS A 62 -5.41 -5.99 -30.69
N TRP A 63 -5.07 -4.73 -31.01
CA TRP A 63 -5.37 -3.59 -30.16
C TRP A 63 -6.80 -3.11 -30.23
N ASN A 64 -7.54 -3.38 -31.32
CA ASN A 64 -8.87 -2.79 -31.52
C ASN A 64 -9.84 -3.13 -30.39
N ARG A 65 -9.98 -4.42 -30.07
CA ARG A 65 -10.86 -4.88 -28.97
C ARG A 65 -10.38 -4.41 -27.60
N VAL A 66 -9.06 -4.34 -27.40
CA VAL A 66 -8.48 -3.91 -26.12
C VAL A 66 -8.72 -2.41 -25.92
N ARG A 67 -8.51 -1.59 -26.96
CA ARG A 67 -8.76 -0.14 -26.97
C ARG A 67 -10.21 0.17 -26.60
N GLU A 68 -11.16 -0.51 -27.22
CA GLU A 68 -12.59 -0.37 -26.89
C GLU A 68 -12.86 -0.72 -25.42
N GLY A 69 -12.35 -1.85 -24.95
CA GLY A 69 -12.58 -2.32 -23.58
C GLY A 69 -11.98 -1.39 -22.51
N VAL A 70 -10.77 -0.86 -22.72
CA VAL A 70 -10.14 0.07 -21.75
C VAL A 70 -10.77 1.46 -21.82
N ALA A 71 -11.26 1.90 -22.98
CA ALA A 71 -11.97 3.16 -23.14
C ALA A 71 -13.30 3.17 -22.37
N ILE A 72 -14.05 2.06 -22.40
CA ILE A 72 -15.26 1.87 -21.58
C ILE A 72 -14.94 2.00 -20.08
N LYS A 73 -13.77 1.52 -19.67
CA LYS A 73 -13.28 1.63 -18.28
C LYS A 73 -12.62 2.99 -18.00
N GLU A 74 -12.59 3.93 -18.93
CA GLU A 74 -11.92 5.23 -18.80
C GLU A 74 -10.44 5.14 -18.38
N ILE A 75 -9.74 4.08 -18.84
CA ILE A 75 -8.30 3.92 -18.59
C ILE A 75 -7.55 4.39 -19.84
N PRO A 76 -6.85 5.53 -19.79
CA PRO A 76 -6.01 5.96 -20.91
C PRO A 76 -4.86 4.96 -21.08
N CYS A 77 -4.69 4.44 -22.29
CA CYS A 77 -3.58 3.55 -22.62
C CYS A 77 -2.98 3.91 -23.98
N ARG A 78 -1.68 3.72 -24.11
CA ARG A 78 -0.97 3.75 -25.39
C ARG A 78 -0.53 2.35 -25.75
N PHE A 79 -0.74 1.95 -27.00
CA PHE A 79 -0.55 0.58 -27.49
C PHE A 79 0.56 0.54 -28.53
N GLY A 80 1.44 -0.43 -28.41
CA GLY A 80 2.64 -0.43 -29.22
C GLY A 80 3.57 -1.59 -28.96
N ARG A 81 4.85 -1.38 -29.30
CA ARG A 81 5.94 -2.30 -29.03
C ARG A 81 7.09 -1.60 -28.33
N TRP A 82 7.82 -2.34 -27.51
CA TRP A 82 9.04 -1.84 -26.87
C TRP A 82 10.23 -1.98 -27.83
N LYS A 83 10.94 -0.89 -28.12
CA LYS A 83 12.11 -0.82 -29.01
C LYS A 83 13.38 -1.41 -28.39
N VAL A 84 13.32 -2.67 -28.04
CA VAL A 84 14.43 -3.48 -27.49
C VAL A 84 14.46 -4.84 -28.21
N PRO A 85 15.56 -5.62 -28.11
CA PRO A 85 15.60 -6.96 -28.67
C PRO A 85 14.38 -7.81 -28.26
N GLY A 86 13.77 -8.48 -29.23
CA GLY A 86 12.50 -9.20 -29.06
C GLY A 86 11.24 -8.40 -29.45
N ARG A 87 11.27 -7.06 -29.40
CA ARG A 87 10.14 -6.18 -29.76
C ARG A 87 8.76 -6.65 -29.23
N PRO A 88 8.61 -6.90 -27.92
CA PRO A 88 7.37 -7.40 -27.34
C PRO A 88 6.26 -6.38 -27.47
N LYS A 89 5.02 -6.88 -27.43
CA LYS A 89 3.81 -6.06 -27.28
C LYS A 89 3.84 -5.32 -25.95
N ALA A 90 3.73 -4.00 -26.00
CA ALA A 90 3.80 -3.13 -24.84
C ALA A 90 2.55 -2.26 -24.71
N ILE A 91 2.02 -2.16 -23.50
CA ILE A 91 0.90 -1.27 -23.16
C ILE A 91 1.36 -0.31 -22.08
N LEU A 92 1.33 0.99 -22.37
CA LEU A 92 1.58 2.02 -21.37
C LEU A 92 0.26 2.45 -20.76
N VAL A 93 0.13 2.28 -19.45
CA VAL A 93 -1.12 2.49 -18.70
C VAL A 93 -1.06 3.82 -17.98
N GLY A 94 -2.00 4.72 -18.29
CA GLY A 94 -2.18 5.97 -17.59
C GLY A 94 -3.10 5.80 -16.37
N PHE A 95 -2.76 6.48 -15.28
CA PHE A 95 -3.37 6.23 -13.97
C PHE A 95 -3.86 7.49 -13.23
N GLY A 96 -3.46 8.68 -13.67
CA GLY A 96 -3.61 9.91 -12.86
C GLY A 96 -5.02 10.51 -12.72
N LYS A 97 -6.02 10.06 -13.50
CA LYS A 97 -7.37 10.70 -13.51
C LYS A 97 -8.53 9.79 -13.11
N LYS A 98 -8.30 8.49 -13.01
CA LYS A 98 -9.39 7.51 -12.86
C LYS A 98 -9.78 7.25 -11.41
N TYR A 99 -8.80 7.17 -10.52
CA TYR A 99 -9.05 6.72 -9.15
C TYR A 99 -9.07 7.91 -8.19
N ASP A 100 -10.07 7.91 -7.31
CA ASP A 100 -9.91 8.53 -6.02
C ASP A 100 -8.85 7.74 -5.25
N LYS A 101 -7.72 8.39 -5.01
CA LYS A 101 -6.54 7.77 -4.42
C LYS A 101 -6.83 7.22 -3.02
N GLU A 102 -7.63 7.93 -2.21
CA GLU A 102 -7.93 7.54 -0.84
C GLU A 102 -8.89 6.35 -0.81
N GLN A 103 -9.90 6.37 -1.70
CA GLN A 103 -10.82 5.26 -1.84
C GLN A 103 -10.12 3.99 -2.33
N LEU A 104 -9.16 4.11 -3.27
CA LEU A 104 -8.40 2.96 -3.74
C LEU A 104 -7.59 2.33 -2.61
N LEU A 105 -6.83 3.14 -1.87
CA LEU A 105 -6.04 2.66 -0.73
C LEU A 105 -6.92 1.99 0.33
N PHE A 106 -8.08 2.59 0.64
CA PHE A 106 -9.02 2.02 1.58
C PHE A 106 -9.50 0.63 1.15
N ARG A 107 -9.81 0.43 -0.13
CA ARG A 107 -10.22 -0.89 -0.65
C ARG A 107 -9.10 -1.92 -0.52
N ILE A 108 -7.86 -1.55 -0.85
CA ILE A 108 -6.71 -2.47 -0.74
C ILE A 108 -6.46 -2.82 0.74
N TRP A 109 -6.63 -1.87 1.65
CA TRP A 109 -6.57 -2.13 3.09
C TRP A 109 -7.69 -3.06 3.57
N GLU A 110 -8.94 -2.82 3.16
CA GLU A 110 -10.08 -3.65 3.53
C GLU A 110 -9.95 -5.09 3.03
N ASP A 111 -9.49 -5.25 1.79
CA ASP A 111 -9.39 -6.56 1.14
C ASP A 111 -8.16 -7.37 1.59
N TYR A 112 -7.03 -6.70 1.86
CA TYR A 112 -5.73 -7.37 2.02
C TYR A 112 -4.93 -6.91 3.25
N GLY A 113 -5.41 -5.94 4.01
CA GLY A 113 -4.72 -5.41 5.19
C GLY A 113 -3.46 -4.62 4.88
N VAL A 114 -3.35 -4.03 3.68
CA VAL A 114 -2.20 -3.18 3.32
C VAL A 114 -2.30 -1.84 4.03
N ASP A 115 -1.39 -1.59 4.96
CA ASP A 115 -1.22 -0.27 5.57
C ASP A 115 -0.56 0.67 4.55
N SER A 116 -1.23 1.77 4.24
CA SER A 116 -0.78 2.78 3.29
C SER A 116 -0.76 4.19 3.88
N ILE A 117 -0.95 4.33 5.20
CA ILE A 117 -1.14 5.61 5.88
C ILE A 117 0.10 6.52 5.72
N ALA A 118 1.30 5.93 5.79
CA ALA A 118 2.56 6.64 5.62
C ALA A 118 3.01 6.78 4.14
N GLY A 119 2.17 6.40 3.18
CA GLY A 119 2.50 6.40 1.75
C GLY A 119 2.57 7.79 1.14
N GLY A 120 3.76 8.19 0.68
CA GLY A 120 3.98 9.43 -0.08
C GLY A 120 3.64 9.31 -1.57
N TRP A 121 3.93 10.36 -2.35
CA TRP A 121 3.70 10.38 -3.81
C TRP A 121 4.43 9.22 -4.53
N ASP A 122 5.62 8.88 -4.06
CA ASP A 122 6.48 7.80 -4.54
C ASP A 122 5.91 6.40 -4.27
N TYR A 123 4.92 6.29 -3.39
CA TYR A 123 4.11 5.10 -3.17
C TYR A 123 2.80 5.14 -3.97
N MET A 124 2.12 6.30 -3.99
CA MET A 124 0.79 6.45 -4.59
C MET A 124 0.76 6.20 -6.09
N GLU A 125 1.71 6.76 -6.85
CA GLU A 125 1.70 6.64 -8.31
C GLU A 125 1.92 5.19 -8.78
N PRO A 126 2.93 4.43 -8.25
CA PRO A 126 3.06 3.01 -8.55
C PRO A 126 1.82 2.18 -8.20
N VAL A 127 1.20 2.44 -7.06
CA VAL A 127 -0.01 1.73 -6.62
C VAL A 127 -1.19 1.96 -7.57
N MET A 128 -1.44 3.21 -7.97
CA MET A 128 -2.51 3.53 -8.93
C MET A 128 -2.24 2.94 -10.31
N PHE A 129 -1.00 3.07 -10.81
CA PHE A 129 -0.56 2.43 -12.05
C PHE A 129 -0.83 0.93 -12.02
N SER A 130 -0.35 0.25 -10.98
CA SER A 130 -0.43 -1.20 -10.94
C SER A 130 -1.87 -1.68 -10.84
N TYR A 131 -2.70 -0.97 -10.07
CA TYR A 131 -4.13 -1.28 -10.00
C TYR A 131 -4.82 -1.08 -11.36
N ALA A 132 -4.49 -0.03 -12.11
CA ALA A 132 -4.96 0.16 -13.49
C ALA A 132 -4.50 -0.98 -14.41
N ALA A 133 -3.23 -1.39 -14.30
CA ALA A 133 -2.68 -2.48 -15.08
C ALA A 133 -3.48 -3.79 -14.87
N SER A 134 -3.96 -4.05 -13.64
CA SER A 134 -4.82 -5.21 -13.38
C SER A 134 -6.15 -5.16 -14.16
N GLU A 135 -6.76 -3.98 -14.29
CA GLU A 135 -8.01 -3.81 -15.03
C GLU A 135 -7.79 -3.90 -16.55
N VAL A 136 -6.63 -3.48 -17.03
CA VAL A 136 -6.19 -3.67 -18.42
C VAL A 136 -5.99 -5.16 -18.72
N ILE A 137 -5.28 -5.89 -17.84
CA ILE A 137 -5.08 -7.34 -17.99
C ILE A 137 -6.42 -8.08 -17.98
N GLU A 138 -7.33 -7.74 -17.06
CA GLU A 138 -8.69 -8.30 -17.00
C GLU A 138 -9.46 -8.05 -18.31
N THR A 139 -9.35 -6.83 -18.88
CA THR A 139 -9.97 -6.49 -20.16
C THR A 139 -9.43 -7.35 -21.29
N ILE A 140 -8.10 -7.51 -21.39
CA ILE A 140 -7.47 -8.36 -22.42
C ILE A 140 -7.90 -9.81 -22.21
N TYR A 141 -7.90 -10.28 -20.96
CA TYR A 141 -8.29 -11.64 -20.64
C TYR A 141 -9.73 -11.92 -21.09
N THR A 142 -10.66 -11.03 -20.77
CA THR A 142 -12.09 -11.20 -21.10
C THR A 142 -12.38 -11.06 -22.60
N SER A 143 -11.70 -10.14 -23.29
CA SER A 143 -12.01 -9.80 -24.69
C SER A 143 -11.19 -10.58 -25.73
N VAL A 144 -10.02 -11.09 -25.35
CA VAL A 144 -9.07 -11.75 -26.25
C VAL A 144 -8.78 -13.19 -25.81
N VAL A 145 -8.38 -13.40 -24.57
CA VAL A 145 -7.84 -14.69 -24.10
C VAL A 145 -8.95 -15.73 -23.85
N ARG A 146 -9.95 -15.38 -23.03
CA ARG A 146 -11.05 -16.27 -22.64
C ARG A 146 -11.89 -16.73 -23.85
N PRO A 147 -12.22 -15.89 -24.85
CA PRO A 147 -12.95 -16.34 -26.05
C PRO A 147 -12.20 -17.38 -26.89
N GLN A 148 -10.87 -17.45 -26.78
CA GLN A 148 -10.06 -18.47 -27.44
C GLN A 148 -10.00 -19.79 -26.65
N GLY A 149 -10.65 -19.87 -25.49
CA GLY A 149 -10.52 -21.00 -24.56
C GLY A 149 -9.16 -21.09 -23.86
N MET A 150 -8.34 -20.04 -23.99
CA MET A 150 -6.98 -19.98 -23.45
C MET A 150 -6.98 -19.46 -22.01
N ARG A 151 -5.86 -19.67 -21.33
CA ARG A 151 -5.63 -19.21 -19.96
C ARG A 151 -4.50 -18.17 -19.91
N ALA A 152 -4.25 -17.59 -18.74
CA ALA A 152 -3.23 -16.57 -18.57
C ALA A 152 -2.49 -16.66 -17.23
N VAL A 153 -1.25 -16.18 -17.25
CA VAL A 153 -0.41 -15.90 -16.08
C VAL A 153 0.02 -14.43 -16.14
N ALA A 154 0.06 -13.77 -14.98
CA ALA A 154 0.51 -12.40 -14.82
C ALA A 154 1.65 -12.33 -13.79
N GLN A 155 2.83 -11.88 -14.21
CA GLN A 155 3.99 -11.63 -13.36
C GLN A 155 4.08 -10.15 -12.99
N PHE A 156 4.31 -9.90 -11.69
CA PHE A 156 4.42 -8.58 -11.08
C PHE A 156 5.79 -8.46 -10.43
N HIS A 157 6.59 -7.49 -10.88
CA HIS A 157 7.92 -7.22 -10.33
C HIS A 157 7.87 -6.09 -9.29
N GLU A 158 8.43 -6.36 -8.11
CA GLU A 158 8.53 -5.45 -6.96
C GLU A 158 7.20 -4.96 -6.37
N TRP A 159 7.28 -4.45 -5.13
CA TRP A 159 6.14 -3.91 -4.38
C TRP A 159 5.36 -2.83 -5.16
N MET A 160 6.04 -2.08 -6.03
CA MET A 160 5.45 -1.06 -6.92
C MET A 160 4.32 -1.62 -7.78
N THR A 161 4.38 -2.92 -8.10
CA THR A 161 3.34 -3.60 -8.88
C THR A 161 2.40 -4.47 -8.04
N GLY A 162 2.55 -4.44 -6.71
CA GLY A 162 1.74 -5.24 -5.78
C GLY A 162 0.23 -5.00 -5.87
N ALA A 163 -0.20 -3.75 -5.97
CA ALA A 163 -1.62 -3.41 -6.04
C ALA A 163 -2.34 -4.03 -7.26
N GLY A 164 -1.63 -4.22 -8.36
CA GLY A 164 -2.14 -4.88 -9.56
C GLY A 164 -2.30 -6.38 -9.37
N LEU A 165 -1.35 -7.03 -8.69
CA LEU A 165 -1.48 -8.44 -8.31
C LEU A 165 -2.72 -8.66 -7.45
N LEU A 166 -2.87 -7.86 -6.40
CA LEU A 166 -4.00 -7.91 -5.48
C LEU A 166 -5.32 -7.61 -6.22
N GLY A 167 -5.33 -6.57 -7.05
CA GLY A 167 -6.48 -6.21 -7.87
C GLY A 167 -6.90 -7.30 -8.86
N LEU A 168 -5.94 -8.01 -9.45
CA LEU A 168 -6.20 -9.07 -10.42
C LEU A 168 -6.73 -10.34 -9.74
N LYS A 169 -6.18 -10.71 -8.58
CA LYS A 169 -6.64 -11.83 -7.76
C LYS A 169 -8.14 -11.76 -7.45
N LYS A 170 -8.65 -10.56 -7.17
CA LYS A 170 -10.07 -10.34 -6.86
C LYS A 170 -10.96 -10.36 -8.11
N ARG A 171 -10.50 -9.75 -9.22
CA ARG A 171 -11.33 -9.54 -10.43
C ARG A 171 -11.31 -10.71 -11.40
N ALA A 172 -10.15 -11.33 -11.57
CA ALA A 172 -9.92 -12.41 -12.53
C ALA A 172 -9.18 -13.56 -11.84
N PRO A 173 -9.81 -14.25 -10.87
CA PRO A 173 -9.16 -15.32 -10.10
C PRO A 173 -8.66 -16.48 -10.96
N GLU A 174 -9.14 -16.62 -12.20
CA GLU A 174 -8.68 -17.63 -13.17
C GLU A 174 -7.26 -17.37 -13.71
N ILE A 175 -6.73 -16.16 -13.54
CA ILE A 175 -5.37 -15.80 -13.96
C ILE A 175 -4.39 -16.16 -12.83
N GLY A 176 -3.33 -16.89 -13.17
CA GLY A 176 -2.25 -17.19 -12.22
C GLY A 176 -1.40 -15.96 -11.96
N THR A 177 -1.05 -15.69 -10.71
CA THR A 177 -0.23 -14.53 -10.34
C THR A 177 1.16 -14.92 -9.84
N VAL A 178 2.20 -14.33 -10.42
CA VAL A 178 3.59 -14.45 -9.94
C VAL A 178 4.02 -13.11 -9.34
N PHE A 179 4.63 -13.13 -8.16
CA PHE A 179 5.28 -11.97 -7.57
C PHE A 179 6.77 -12.22 -7.46
N THR A 180 7.59 -11.32 -8.01
CA THR A 180 9.05 -11.38 -7.89
C THR A 180 9.55 -10.14 -7.17
N THR A 181 10.06 -10.31 -5.94
CA THR A 181 10.84 -9.25 -5.28
C THR A 181 12.32 -9.41 -5.62
N HIS A 182 12.93 -8.37 -6.17
CA HIS A 182 14.35 -8.33 -6.49
C HIS A 182 15.17 -7.86 -5.30
N ALA A 183 14.56 -7.23 -4.30
CA ALA A 183 15.16 -6.85 -3.03
C ALA A 183 14.07 -6.55 -2.01
N THR A 184 14.27 -6.93 -0.75
CA THR A 184 13.32 -6.49 0.27
C THR A 184 13.48 -5.00 0.57
N THR A 185 12.36 -4.28 0.66
CA THR A 185 12.38 -2.83 0.97
C THR A 185 13.04 -2.58 2.32
N LEU A 186 12.73 -3.42 3.30
CA LEU A 186 13.30 -3.36 4.63
C LEU A 186 14.80 -3.66 4.61
N GLY A 187 15.23 -4.78 4.00
CA GLY A 187 16.63 -5.18 3.96
C GLY A 187 17.54 -4.08 3.39
N ARG A 188 17.16 -3.49 2.25
CA ARG A 188 17.90 -2.37 1.65
C ARG A 188 17.99 -1.17 2.59
N THR A 189 16.90 -0.86 3.29
CA THR A 189 16.85 0.30 4.19
C THR A 189 17.75 0.10 5.40
N LEU A 190 17.67 -1.05 6.06
CA LEU A 190 18.48 -1.37 7.23
C LEU A 190 19.97 -1.44 6.89
N ALA A 191 20.31 -2.06 5.76
CA ALA A 191 21.69 -2.10 5.26
C ALA A 191 22.25 -0.69 5.01
N SER A 192 21.44 0.20 4.42
CA SER A 192 21.84 1.59 4.17
C SER A 192 22.07 2.41 5.44
N HIS A 193 21.43 2.03 6.55
CA HIS A 193 21.67 2.62 7.88
C HIS A 193 22.82 1.94 8.64
N GLY A 194 23.52 0.99 8.00
CA GLY A 194 24.67 0.32 8.55
C GLY A 194 24.37 -0.75 9.59
N MET A 195 23.13 -1.25 9.64
CA MET A 195 22.77 -2.38 10.49
C MET A 195 23.28 -3.69 9.89
N ASP A 196 23.79 -4.57 10.76
CA ASP A 196 24.19 -5.91 10.34
C ASP A 196 22.99 -6.85 10.24
N ILE A 197 22.31 -6.81 9.10
CA ILE A 197 21.06 -7.56 8.89
C ILE A 197 21.27 -9.07 8.82
N TYR A 198 22.44 -9.55 8.40
CA TYR A 198 22.63 -10.98 8.12
C TYR A 198 22.95 -11.79 9.38
N THR A 199 23.57 -11.18 10.39
CA THR A 199 23.82 -11.84 11.69
C THR A 199 22.65 -11.68 12.66
N THR A 200 21.84 -10.64 12.51
CA THR A 200 20.75 -10.31 13.45
C THR A 200 19.35 -10.55 12.89
N MET A 201 19.23 -11.10 11.67
CA MET A 201 17.98 -11.19 10.91
C MET A 201 16.81 -11.76 11.70
N ASP A 202 17.05 -12.83 12.45
CA ASP A 202 16.02 -13.56 13.21
C ASP A 202 15.52 -12.78 14.45
N HIS A 203 16.18 -11.68 14.81
CA HIS A 203 15.83 -10.82 15.94
C HIS A 203 15.26 -9.46 15.51
N ILE A 204 15.24 -9.17 14.21
CA ILE A 204 14.67 -7.94 13.65
C ILE A 204 13.15 -8.05 13.68
N SER A 205 12.47 -7.05 14.23
CA SER A 205 11.00 -6.93 14.15
C SER A 205 10.64 -6.10 12.91
N PRO A 206 10.10 -6.71 11.83
CA PRO A 206 9.94 -5.99 10.56
C PRO A 206 9.00 -4.78 10.65
N GLN A 207 7.91 -4.90 11.41
CA GLN A 207 6.93 -3.83 11.58
C GLN A 207 7.50 -2.64 12.36
N ARG A 208 8.28 -2.92 13.41
CA ARG A 208 8.93 -1.89 14.22
C ARG A 208 9.96 -1.13 13.39
N GLU A 209 10.83 -1.84 12.68
CA GLU A 209 11.87 -1.20 11.85
C GLU A 209 11.26 -0.46 10.65
N ALA A 210 10.24 -1.02 10.01
CA ALA A 210 9.55 -0.32 8.93
C ALA A 210 8.93 1.02 9.39
N THR A 211 8.38 1.05 10.62
CA THR A 211 7.85 2.27 11.23
C THR A 211 8.96 3.24 11.59
N ALA A 212 10.06 2.76 12.20
CA ALA A 212 11.20 3.58 12.60
C ALA A 212 11.86 4.29 11.41
N HIS A 213 11.86 3.65 10.23
CA HIS A 213 12.41 4.20 8.99
C HIS A 213 11.37 4.83 8.05
N ASN A 214 10.12 4.97 8.48
CA ASN A 214 9.02 5.58 7.71
C ASN A 214 8.79 4.92 6.32
N ILE A 215 8.85 3.59 6.28
CA ILE A 215 8.65 2.77 5.06
C ILE A 215 7.51 1.75 5.20
N THR A 216 6.69 1.86 6.25
CA THR A 216 5.57 0.95 6.55
C THR A 216 4.69 0.66 5.33
N ALA A 217 4.35 1.69 4.54
CA ALA A 217 3.50 1.53 3.38
C ALA A 217 4.07 0.58 2.31
N LYS A 218 5.36 0.75 2.00
CA LYS A 218 6.06 -0.08 1.00
C LYS A 218 6.23 -1.51 1.51
N CYS A 219 6.67 -1.68 2.75
CA CYS A 219 6.83 -3.00 3.37
C CYS A 219 5.49 -3.75 3.49
N SER A 220 4.41 -3.06 3.83
CA SER A 220 3.07 -3.66 3.93
C SER A 220 2.55 -4.13 2.57
N MET A 221 2.72 -3.32 1.52
CA MET A 221 2.38 -3.70 0.15
C MET A 221 3.22 -4.89 -0.32
N GLU A 222 4.53 -4.88 -0.05
CA GLU A 222 5.45 -5.97 -0.41
C GLU A 222 5.05 -7.29 0.28
N ALA A 223 4.79 -7.25 1.59
CA ALA A 223 4.38 -8.42 2.35
C ALA A 223 3.02 -8.98 1.92
N ALA A 224 2.03 -8.11 1.65
CA ALA A 224 0.74 -8.55 1.13
C ALA A 224 0.88 -9.17 -0.27
N SER A 225 1.68 -8.59 -1.15
CA SER A 225 1.93 -9.12 -2.49
C SER A 225 2.59 -10.49 -2.43
N ALA A 226 3.61 -10.65 -1.59
CA ALA A 226 4.24 -11.94 -1.33
C ALA A 226 3.24 -12.95 -0.76
N ARG A 227 2.43 -12.57 0.23
CA ARG A 227 1.42 -13.45 0.85
C ARG A 227 0.38 -13.93 -0.16
N GLU A 228 -0.13 -13.04 -1.01
CA GLU A 228 -1.25 -13.34 -1.90
C GLU A 228 -0.84 -13.94 -3.25
N ALA A 229 0.42 -13.83 -3.69
CA ALA A 229 0.87 -14.39 -4.97
C ALA A 229 0.64 -15.91 -5.07
N ASP A 230 0.28 -16.40 -6.26
CA ASP A 230 0.21 -17.85 -6.50
C ASP A 230 1.60 -18.46 -6.48
N CYS A 231 2.56 -17.86 -7.18
CA CYS A 231 3.98 -18.17 -7.03
C CYS A 231 4.73 -16.93 -6.55
N PHE A 232 5.38 -17.01 -5.40
CA PHE A 232 6.25 -15.98 -4.88
C PHE A 232 7.72 -16.34 -5.17
N THR A 233 8.50 -15.41 -5.69
CA THR A 233 9.87 -15.64 -6.14
C THR A 233 10.82 -14.54 -5.67
N THR A 234 12.09 -14.90 -5.46
CA THR A 234 13.21 -13.97 -5.25
C THR A 234 14.31 -14.27 -6.25
N VAL A 235 15.28 -13.36 -6.37
CA VAL A 235 16.39 -13.50 -7.35
C VAL A 235 17.61 -14.25 -6.82
N SER A 236 17.65 -14.57 -5.52
CA SER A 236 18.76 -15.30 -4.90
C SER A 236 18.36 -15.94 -3.57
N GLU A 237 19.21 -16.85 -3.10
CA GLU A 237 19.10 -17.51 -1.79
C GLU A 237 19.20 -16.50 -0.62
N ILE A 238 20.06 -15.49 -0.72
CA ILE A 238 20.21 -14.49 0.35
C ILE A 238 18.95 -13.63 0.47
N THR A 239 18.37 -13.23 -0.66
CA THR A 239 17.08 -12.52 -0.67
C THR A 239 15.92 -13.44 -0.28
N ALA A 240 16.01 -14.76 -0.51
CA ALA A 240 15.02 -15.72 -0.03
C ALA A 240 14.98 -15.78 1.51
N SER A 241 16.16 -15.79 2.15
CA SER A 241 16.30 -15.69 3.61
C SER A 241 15.72 -14.38 4.15
N GLU A 242 16.01 -13.25 3.50
CA GLU A 242 15.40 -11.95 3.85
C GLU A 242 13.87 -11.98 3.72
N ALA A 243 13.34 -12.49 2.60
CA ALA A 243 11.90 -12.54 2.36
C ALA A 243 11.19 -13.40 3.41
N LYS A 244 11.77 -14.54 3.80
CA LYS A 244 11.24 -15.38 4.87
C LYS A 244 11.11 -14.60 6.19
N ASN A 245 12.14 -13.88 6.59
CA ASN A 245 12.18 -13.18 7.88
C ASN A 245 11.41 -11.84 7.87
N PHE A 246 11.44 -11.10 6.77
CA PHE A 246 10.85 -9.76 6.70
C PHE A 246 9.43 -9.75 6.13
N LEU A 247 9.11 -10.63 5.18
CA LEU A 247 7.79 -10.71 4.54
C LEU A 247 6.92 -11.83 5.12
N GLY A 248 7.48 -12.71 5.94
CA GLY A 248 6.76 -13.81 6.61
C GLY A 248 6.38 -14.98 5.69
N ARG A 249 6.89 -14.99 4.45
CA ARG A 249 6.71 -16.09 3.49
C ARG A 249 8.03 -16.38 2.78
N PRO A 250 8.57 -17.61 2.81
CA PRO A 250 9.68 -17.99 1.95
C PRO A 250 9.23 -18.03 0.47
N PRO A 251 10.09 -17.69 -0.50
CA PRO A 251 9.75 -17.84 -1.91
C PRO A 251 9.49 -19.31 -2.25
N ASP A 252 8.55 -19.55 -3.17
CA ASP A 252 8.31 -20.86 -3.76
C ASP A 252 9.49 -21.29 -4.65
N LEU A 253 10.08 -20.35 -5.39
CA LEU A 253 11.20 -20.58 -6.30
C LEU A 253 12.18 -19.41 -6.30
N ILE A 254 13.44 -19.69 -6.66
CA ILE A 254 14.44 -18.67 -6.95
C ILE A 254 14.56 -18.52 -8.46
N THR A 255 14.42 -17.29 -8.93
CA THR A 255 14.50 -16.89 -10.33
C THR A 255 15.75 -16.04 -10.53
N PRO A 256 16.95 -16.65 -10.63
CA PRO A 256 18.19 -15.92 -10.73
C PRO A 256 18.23 -15.10 -12.02
N ASN A 257 18.97 -14.00 -11.96
CA ASN A 257 19.03 -13.01 -13.02
C ASN A 257 20.12 -13.36 -14.03
N GLY A 258 19.73 -13.59 -15.28
CA GLY A 258 20.66 -13.92 -16.36
C GLY A 258 21.12 -12.72 -17.18
N LEU A 259 21.99 -12.98 -18.14
CA LEU A 259 22.31 -12.10 -19.27
C LEU A 259 22.16 -12.85 -20.59
N ASP A 260 21.98 -12.11 -21.67
CA ASP A 260 22.08 -12.63 -23.03
C ASP A 260 23.55 -12.67 -23.47
N ILE A 261 24.27 -13.68 -22.96
CA ILE A 261 25.73 -13.81 -23.14
C ILE A 261 26.12 -13.99 -24.62
N GLU A 262 25.21 -14.53 -25.44
CA GLU A 262 25.46 -14.79 -26.87
C GLU A 262 25.63 -13.51 -27.69
N ASN A 263 25.02 -12.41 -27.22
CA ASN A 263 25.15 -11.09 -27.82
C ASN A 263 26.25 -10.22 -27.19
N ILE A 264 27.01 -10.73 -26.22
CA ILE A 264 28.15 -10.04 -25.60
C ILE A 264 29.45 -10.55 -26.24
N PRO A 265 30.33 -9.66 -26.74
CA PRO A 265 31.59 -10.07 -27.36
C PRO A 265 32.49 -10.82 -26.38
N ASP A 266 33.12 -11.90 -26.86
CA ASP A 266 34.08 -12.67 -26.06
C ASP A 266 35.46 -12.00 -26.08
N LEU A 267 35.66 -11.12 -25.11
CA LEU A 267 36.93 -10.40 -24.92
C LEU A 267 38.01 -11.23 -24.24
N ALA A 268 37.74 -12.49 -23.86
CA ALA A 268 38.79 -13.42 -23.46
C ALA A 268 39.52 -13.96 -24.71
N ALA A 269 38.78 -14.18 -25.81
CA ALA A 269 39.33 -14.66 -27.07
C ALA A 269 40.00 -13.55 -27.91
N ASP A 270 39.38 -12.36 -28.01
CA ASP A 270 39.94 -11.20 -28.71
C ASP A 270 39.93 -9.94 -27.84
N ARG A 271 41.13 -9.51 -27.41
CA ARG A 271 41.33 -8.34 -26.56
C ARG A 271 41.53 -7.04 -27.33
N THR A 272 41.45 -7.02 -28.67
CA THR A 272 41.75 -5.83 -29.47
C THR A 272 40.89 -4.62 -29.05
N ALA A 273 39.59 -4.84 -28.86
CA ALA A 273 38.67 -3.80 -28.37
C ALA A 273 38.99 -3.37 -26.93
N ALA A 274 39.21 -4.33 -26.03
CA ALA A 274 39.57 -4.09 -24.63
C ALA A 274 40.86 -3.26 -24.49
N LEU A 275 41.90 -3.57 -25.27
CA LEU A 275 43.18 -2.85 -25.26
C LEU A 275 43.03 -1.42 -25.80
N LYS A 276 42.16 -1.21 -26.79
CA LYS A 276 41.80 0.13 -27.27
C LYS A 276 41.11 0.95 -26.18
N SER A 277 40.16 0.35 -25.46
CA SER A 277 39.51 0.98 -24.31
C SER A 277 40.49 1.30 -23.19
N ARG A 278 41.36 0.35 -22.84
CA ARG A 278 42.44 0.55 -21.85
C ARG A 278 43.30 1.78 -22.18
N LYS A 279 43.74 1.91 -23.44
CA LYS A 279 44.52 3.06 -23.89
C LYS A 279 43.75 4.39 -23.71
N LYS A 280 42.45 4.40 -23.98
CA LYS A 280 41.59 5.57 -23.74
C LYS A 280 41.45 5.90 -22.25
N LEU A 281 41.29 4.90 -21.38
CA LEU A 281 41.22 5.12 -19.93
C LEU A 281 42.52 5.74 -19.39
N LEU A 282 43.68 5.24 -19.82
CA LEU A 282 44.98 5.79 -19.42
C LEU A 282 45.18 7.22 -19.96
N ALA A 283 44.73 7.50 -21.18
CA ALA A 283 44.74 8.86 -21.74
C ALA A 283 43.80 9.80 -20.97
N ALA A 284 42.62 9.33 -20.55
CA ALA A 284 41.71 10.09 -19.71
C ALA A 284 42.31 10.37 -18.33
N ALA A 285 42.99 9.40 -17.71
CA ALA A 285 43.72 9.60 -16.46
C ALA A 285 44.86 10.61 -16.62
N THR A 286 45.61 10.54 -17.73
CA THR A 286 46.67 11.49 -18.06
C THR A 286 46.12 12.92 -18.17
N ARG A 287 44.99 13.08 -18.88
CA ARG A 287 44.29 14.37 -19.03
C ARG A 287 43.78 14.89 -17.68
N PHE A 288 43.18 14.01 -16.87
CA PHE A 288 42.60 14.37 -15.57
C PHE A 288 43.65 14.80 -14.54
N LEU A 289 44.77 14.07 -14.47
CA LEU A 289 45.85 14.31 -13.51
C LEU A 289 46.89 15.32 -14.01
N GLY A 290 46.87 15.66 -15.30
CA GLY A 290 47.81 16.62 -15.90
C GLY A 290 49.24 16.10 -16.02
N ARG A 291 49.43 14.78 -16.03
CA ARG A 291 50.75 14.12 -16.12
C ARG A 291 50.63 12.74 -16.77
N ASP A 292 51.71 12.28 -17.40
CA ASP A 292 51.76 10.95 -18.01
C ASP A 292 51.50 9.84 -16.98
N PHE A 293 50.81 8.80 -17.41
CA PHE A 293 50.45 7.66 -16.57
C PHE A 293 51.15 6.37 -17.05
N PRO A 294 51.69 5.53 -16.14
CA PRO A 294 52.37 4.29 -16.53
C PRO A 294 51.45 3.34 -17.32
N ALA A 295 51.97 2.78 -18.42
CA ALA A 295 51.20 1.90 -19.30
C ALA A 295 50.85 0.54 -18.66
N ASP A 296 51.71 0.09 -17.75
CA ASP A 296 51.62 -1.15 -16.97
C ASP A 296 50.80 -1.01 -15.68
N ALA A 297 50.28 0.17 -15.37
CA ALA A 297 49.45 0.39 -14.19
C ALA A 297 48.23 -0.54 -14.18
N LYS A 298 47.94 -1.16 -13.03
CA LYS A 298 46.77 -2.03 -12.87
C LYS A 298 45.52 -1.17 -12.71
N ILE A 299 44.52 -1.38 -13.56
CA ILE A 299 43.27 -0.61 -13.57
C ILE A 299 42.20 -1.41 -12.84
N MET A 300 41.76 -0.92 -11.69
CA MET A 300 40.65 -1.47 -10.91
C MET A 300 39.43 -0.56 -11.08
N LEU A 301 38.23 -1.15 -11.08
CA LEU A 301 36.99 -0.37 -11.08
C LEU A 301 36.00 -0.85 -10.05
N ILE A 302 35.22 0.09 -9.54
CA ILE A 302 33.93 -0.15 -8.88
C ILE A 302 32.87 0.68 -9.58
N SER A 303 31.67 0.13 -9.76
CA SER A 303 30.58 0.82 -10.45
C SER A 303 29.22 0.43 -9.88
N GLY A 304 28.24 1.31 -10.07
CA GLY A 304 26.86 1.07 -9.64
C GLY A 304 26.11 2.31 -9.18
N ARG A 305 25.11 2.09 -8.33
CA ARG A 305 24.34 3.16 -7.68
C ARG A 305 25.18 3.85 -6.60
N GLY A 306 24.83 5.10 -6.29
CA GLY A 306 25.42 5.95 -5.23
C GLY A 306 25.20 5.45 -3.80
N GLU A 307 25.46 4.17 -3.52
CA GLU A 307 25.26 3.53 -2.22
C GLU A 307 26.63 3.18 -1.62
N PHE A 308 27.24 4.14 -0.92
CA PHE A 308 28.63 4.07 -0.45
C PHE A 308 28.98 2.78 0.32
N ARG A 309 28.13 2.38 1.28
CA ARG A 309 28.33 1.16 2.09
C ARG A 309 27.77 -0.09 1.43
N ASN A 310 26.55 -0.06 0.89
CA ASN A 310 25.93 -1.26 0.30
C ASN A 310 26.73 -1.83 -0.87
N LYS A 311 27.32 -0.96 -1.71
CA LYS A 311 28.21 -1.36 -2.80
C LYS A 311 29.66 -1.61 -2.37
N GLY A 312 29.99 -1.38 -1.11
CA GLY A 312 31.33 -1.60 -0.57
C GLY A 312 32.37 -0.60 -1.10
N VAL A 313 31.95 0.62 -1.47
CA VAL A 313 32.88 1.68 -1.93
C VAL A 313 33.78 2.11 -0.78
N ASP A 314 33.24 2.15 0.44
CA ASP A 314 33.98 2.34 1.68
C ASP A 314 35.12 1.31 1.84
N LEU A 315 34.78 0.03 1.71
CA LEU A 315 35.72 -1.07 1.85
C LEU A 315 36.76 -1.08 0.72
N PHE A 316 36.34 -0.81 -0.51
CA PHE A 316 37.24 -0.68 -1.65
C PHE A 316 38.29 0.41 -1.42
N LEU A 317 37.86 1.59 -0.99
CA LEU A 317 38.76 2.70 -0.69
C LEU A 317 39.68 2.38 0.50
N SER A 318 39.16 1.73 1.56
CA SER A 318 39.96 1.33 2.74
C SER A 318 41.15 0.45 2.33
N ALA A 319 40.88 -0.61 1.55
CA ALA A 319 41.92 -1.51 1.04
C ALA A 319 42.93 -0.80 0.11
N LEU A 320 42.45 0.10 -0.75
CA LEU A 320 43.30 0.94 -1.60
C LEU A 320 44.18 1.91 -0.81
N GLY A 321 43.64 2.51 0.26
CA GLY A 321 44.36 3.42 1.15
C GLY A 321 45.55 2.73 1.83
N ARG A 322 45.35 1.48 2.25
CA ARG A 322 46.42 0.64 2.81
C ARG A 322 47.48 0.29 1.77
N LEU A 323 47.09 -0.16 0.58
CA LEU A 323 48.03 -0.44 -0.51
C LEU A 323 48.85 0.79 -0.91
N ASN A 324 48.26 1.98 -0.91
CA ASN A 324 48.96 3.22 -1.22
C ASN A 324 50.15 3.49 -0.27
N GLN A 325 50.13 2.93 0.94
CA GLN A 325 51.21 3.05 1.93
C GLN A 325 52.23 1.89 1.83
N GLU A 326 51.77 0.69 1.48
CA GLU A 326 52.59 -0.54 1.47
C GLU A 326 53.28 -0.82 0.12
N MET A 327 52.74 -0.33 -1.00
CA MET A 327 53.22 -0.64 -2.34
C MET A 327 54.62 -0.06 -2.64
N GLY A 328 55.44 -0.84 -3.35
CA GLY A 328 56.74 -0.43 -3.84
C GLY A 328 56.68 0.67 -4.92
N PRO A 329 57.81 1.33 -5.23
CA PRO A 329 57.86 2.44 -6.18
C PRO A 329 57.48 2.07 -7.62
N ASP A 330 57.66 0.80 -8.00
CA ASP A 330 57.48 0.32 -9.38
C ASP A 330 56.04 -0.14 -9.67
N GLN A 331 55.13 -0.10 -8.68
CA GLN A 331 53.75 -0.52 -8.85
C GLN A 331 52.80 0.69 -8.78
N THR A 332 51.85 0.76 -9.70
CA THR A 332 50.83 1.81 -9.74
C THR A 332 49.45 1.21 -9.96
N ILE A 333 48.45 1.67 -9.18
CA ILE A 333 47.04 1.37 -9.37
C ILE A 333 46.30 2.61 -9.84
N LEU A 334 45.47 2.43 -10.86
CA LEU A 334 44.44 3.39 -11.25
C LEU A 334 43.07 2.83 -10.85
N ALA A 335 42.40 3.48 -9.91
CA ALA A 335 41.09 3.09 -9.42
C ALA A 335 40.01 4.02 -9.99
N PHE A 336 39.10 3.47 -10.79
CA PHE A 336 37.92 4.18 -11.27
C PHE A 336 36.71 3.90 -10.37
N ILE A 337 35.98 4.97 -10.04
CA ILE A 337 34.70 4.88 -9.34
C ILE A 337 33.64 5.40 -10.30
N PHE A 338 32.91 4.49 -10.95
CA PHE A 338 31.83 4.80 -11.89
C PHE A 338 30.47 4.67 -11.18
N VAL A 339 30.26 5.58 -10.23
CA VAL A 339 29.08 5.60 -9.36
C VAL A 339 28.33 6.89 -9.58
N LEU A 340 27.01 6.86 -9.73
CA LEU A 340 26.25 8.09 -9.94
C LEU A 340 26.29 9.00 -8.70
N GLY A 341 26.50 10.30 -8.89
CA GLY A 341 26.44 11.32 -7.84
C GLY A 341 25.64 12.55 -8.28
N ASP A 342 25.31 13.42 -7.32
CA ASP A 342 24.70 14.73 -7.62
C ASP A 342 25.80 15.74 -7.98
N TYR A 343 25.88 16.09 -9.27
CA TYR A 343 26.89 16.99 -9.81
C TYR A 343 26.24 18.13 -10.61
N THR A 344 27.01 19.19 -10.82
CA THR A 344 26.58 20.35 -11.59
C THR A 344 27.19 20.38 -12.99
N ASP A 345 28.51 20.30 -13.08
CA ASP A 345 29.24 20.40 -14.34
C ASP A 345 30.65 19.80 -14.19
N LEU A 346 31.38 19.63 -15.29
CA LEU A 346 32.79 19.22 -15.30
C LEU A 346 33.66 20.17 -14.48
N ILE A 347 34.77 19.66 -13.93
CA ILE A 347 35.78 20.53 -13.34
C ILE A 347 36.44 21.42 -14.41
N PRO A 348 36.93 22.63 -14.08
CA PRO A 348 37.44 23.59 -15.06
C PRO A 348 38.53 23.04 -15.98
N SER A 349 39.44 22.22 -15.45
CA SER A 349 40.55 21.62 -16.20
C SER A 349 40.12 20.60 -17.25
N LEU A 350 38.86 20.14 -17.22
CA LEU A 350 38.29 19.26 -18.23
C LEU A 350 37.44 20.00 -19.27
N LYS A 351 37.15 21.29 -19.06
CA LYS A 351 36.35 22.11 -19.99
C LYS A 351 37.19 22.83 -21.04
N SER A 352 38.40 23.24 -20.68
CA SER A 352 39.33 23.92 -21.59
C SER A 352 40.73 23.39 -21.38
N ASP A 353 41.44 23.16 -22.48
CA ASP A 353 42.85 22.75 -22.48
C ASP A 353 43.77 23.88 -21.98
N ASP A 354 43.27 25.12 -21.86
CA ASP A 354 44.00 26.26 -21.30
C ASP A 354 44.14 26.19 -19.77
N VAL A 355 43.27 25.43 -19.10
CA VAL A 355 43.27 25.30 -17.63
C VAL A 355 43.89 23.96 -17.25
N ARG A 356 45.13 23.99 -16.74
CA ARG A 356 45.79 22.77 -16.26
C ARG A 356 45.34 22.40 -14.85
N PRO A 357 45.27 21.10 -14.51
CA PRO A 357 45.08 20.64 -13.14
C PRO A 357 46.17 21.21 -12.22
N ASP A 358 45.81 21.63 -11.01
CA ASP A 358 46.77 22.09 -10.00
C ASP A 358 47.59 20.89 -9.49
N PRO A 359 48.92 20.84 -9.74
CA PRO A 359 49.76 19.75 -9.26
C PRO A 359 49.85 19.67 -7.73
N GLY A 360 49.62 20.79 -7.04
CA GLY A 360 49.63 20.90 -5.58
C GLY A 360 48.32 20.46 -4.92
N ASN A 361 47.25 20.32 -5.70
CA ASN A 361 45.97 19.79 -5.22
C ASN A 361 45.24 19.02 -6.34
N PRO A 362 45.72 17.82 -6.71
CA PRO A 362 45.12 17.05 -7.80
C PRO A 362 43.66 16.67 -7.49
N PRO A 363 42.75 16.75 -8.47
CA PRO A 363 41.35 16.43 -8.25
C PRO A 363 41.12 14.92 -8.04
N ILE A 364 40.04 14.57 -7.34
CA ILE A 364 39.52 13.21 -7.20
C ILE A 364 38.30 12.99 -8.09
N ALA A 365 37.38 13.96 -8.14
CA ALA A 365 36.16 13.88 -8.96
C ALA A 365 36.32 14.61 -10.31
N SER A 366 35.77 14.02 -11.38
CA SER A 366 35.75 14.63 -12.73
C SER A 366 34.72 15.74 -12.88
N HIS A 367 33.73 15.80 -11.99
CA HIS A 367 32.68 16.82 -11.97
C HIS A 367 32.64 17.51 -10.61
N ARG A 368 32.14 18.74 -10.59
CA ARG A 368 31.82 19.49 -9.38
C ARG A 368 30.58 18.91 -8.73
N LEU A 369 30.76 18.30 -7.55
CA LEU A 369 29.65 17.74 -6.79
C LEU A 369 28.84 18.87 -6.14
N ARG A 370 27.54 18.69 -5.96
CA ARG A 370 26.70 19.73 -5.34
C ARG A 370 27.09 19.98 -3.87
N TYR A 371 27.52 18.93 -3.17
CA TYR A 371 27.88 18.96 -1.76
C TYR A 371 29.25 18.31 -1.50
N GLU A 372 30.30 18.82 -2.16
CA GLU A 372 31.66 18.25 -2.10
C GLU A 372 32.18 17.99 -0.68
N ALA A 373 31.96 18.93 0.25
CA ALA A 373 32.46 18.83 1.62
C ALA A 373 31.88 17.65 2.42
N SER A 374 30.68 17.18 2.05
CA SER A 374 29.98 16.07 2.69
C SER A 374 29.91 14.81 1.83
N ASP A 375 30.57 14.79 0.67
CA ASP A 375 30.58 13.62 -0.19
C ASP A 375 31.38 12.47 0.48
N PRO A 376 30.78 11.28 0.66
CA PRO A 376 31.42 10.20 1.41
C PRO A 376 32.66 9.63 0.72
N ILE A 377 32.72 9.66 -0.63
CA ILE A 377 33.88 9.20 -1.39
C ILE A 377 35.04 10.17 -1.21
N LEU A 378 34.79 11.48 -1.34
CA LEU A 378 35.81 12.51 -1.13
C LEU A 378 36.33 12.51 0.32
N GLN A 379 35.44 12.43 1.31
CA GLN A 379 35.83 12.34 2.72
C GLN A 379 36.66 11.09 3.03
N ALA A 380 36.29 9.95 2.45
CA ALA A 380 37.07 8.72 2.60
C ALA A 380 38.45 8.83 1.95
N CYS A 381 38.55 9.38 0.74
CA CYS A 381 39.83 9.60 0.07
C CYS A 381 40.75 10.51 0.90
N GLU A 382 40.23 11.62 1.44
CA GLU A 382 40.98 12.52 2.31
C GLU A 382 41.47 11.82 3.58
N ARG A 383 40.58 11.10 4.28
CA ARG A 383 40.90 10.35 5.51
C ARG A 383 41.96 9.27 5.27
N LEU A 384 41.92 8.61 4.12
CA LEU A 384 42.79 7.47 3.77
C LEU A 384 44.09 7.91 3.06
N GLY A 385 44.29 9.20 2.81
CA GLY A 385 45.49 9.73 2.15
C GLY A 385 45.56 9.43 0.65
N LEU A 386 44.41 9.15 0.01
CA LEU A 386 44.27 8.96 -1.44
C LEU A 386 44.11 10.32 -2.11
N LYS A 387 45.23 11.03 -2.33
CA LYS A 387 45.25 12.45 -2.74
C LYS A 387 45.72 12.69 -4.18
N ASN A 388 45.95 11.62 -4.94
CA ASN A 388 46.44 11.68 -6.31
C ASN A 388 47.76 12.44 -6.52
N PHE A 389 48.58 12.62 -5.47
CA PHE A 389 49.90 13.21 -5.62
C PHE A 389 50.83 12.30 -6.45
N PRO A 390 51.85 12.85 -7.13
CA PRO A 390 52.79 12.05 -7.92
C PRO A 390 53.46 10.90 -7.14
N GLN A 391 53.67 11.08 -5.83
CA GLN A 391 54.23 10.05 -4.96
C GLN A 391 53.23 8.97 -4.54
N ASN A 392 51.91 9.17 -4.70
CA ASN A 392 50.92 8.15 -4.37
C ASN A 392 50.99 7.00 -5.38
N ARG A 393 50.92 5.77 -4.87
CA ARG A 393 50.90 4.54 -5.69
C ARG A 393 49.51 4.21 -6.19
N VAL A 394 48.49 4.69 -5.48
CA VAL A 394 47.09 4.56 -5.90
C VAL A 394 46.56 5.91 -6.34
N GLN A 395 45.96 5.93 -7.52
CA GLN A 395 45.36 7.11 -8.14
C GLN A 395 43.86 6.85 -8.33
N VAL A 396 43.00 7.69 -7.76
CA VAL A 396 41.54 7.51 -7.75
C VAL A 396 40.88 8.53 -8.66
N ILE A 397 40.01 8.07 -9.56
CA ILE A 397 39.19 8.93 -10.41
C ILE A 397 37.73 8.60 -10.19
N PHE A 398 37.02 9.51 -9.54
CA PHE A 398 35.58 9.43 -9.33
C PHE A 398 34.83 10.12 -10.48
N VAL A 399 34.02 9.34 -11.21
CA VAL A 399 33.16 9.84 -12.29
C VAL A 399 31.71 9.74 -11.84
N PRO A 400 31.10 10.84 -11.35
CA PRO A 400 29.74 10.85 -10.79
C PRO A 400 28.62 10.81 -11.86
N ALA A 401 28.94 10.45 -13.11
CA ALA A 401 28.05 10.57 -14.27
C ALA A 401 27.84 9.23 -15.00
N TYR A 402 26.75 9.11 -15.76
CA TYR A 402 26.51 7.95 -16.61
C TYR A 402 27.54 7.87 -17.74
N LEU A 403 28.13 6.69 -17.93
CA LEU A 403 29.00 6.40 -19.08
C LEU A 403 28.16 6.03 -20.30
N ASN A 404 27.67 7.06 -20.99
CA ASN A 404 26.87 6.94 -22.22
C ASN A 404 27.64 7.42 -23.47
N GLY A 405 28.95 7.65 -23.36
CA GLY A 405 29.79 8.23 -24.41
C GLY A 405 29.95 9.75 -24.35
N HIS A 406 29.28 10.43 -23.42
CA HIS A 406 29.26 11.90 -23.36
C HIS A 406 29.48 12.48 -21.94
N ASP A 407 30.19 11.76 -21.07
CA ASP A 407 30.48 12.23 -19.70
C ASP A 407 31.56 13.34 -19.64
N GLY A 408 32.26 13.61 -20.74
CA GLY A 408 33.24 14.68 -20.86
C GLY A 408 34.67 14.31 -20.50
N LEU A 409 34.89 13.25 -19.70
CA LEU A 409 36.21 12.72 -19.38
C LEU A 409 36.53 11.44 -20.17
N ILE A 410 35.74 10.39 -19.95
CA ILE A 410 35.99 9.04 -20.48
C ILE A 410 35.47 8.93 -21.92
N ASN A 411 34.28 9.47 -22.17
CA ASN A 411 33.58 9.48 -23.46
C ASN A 411 33.53 8.08 -24.11
N MET A 412 33.20 7.09 -23.29
CA MET A 412 32.91 5.72 -23.70
C MET A 412 31.60 5.25 -23.06
N THR A 413 30.99 4.23 -23.64
CA THR A 413 29.92 3.51 -22.95
C THR A 413 30.47 2.78 -21.72
N TYR A 414 29.59 2.47 -20.77
CA TYR A 414 29.95 1.70 -19.57
C TYR A 414 30.70 0.40 -19.91
N TYR A 415 30.20 -0.38 -20.88
CA TYR A 415 30.80 -1.66 -21.24
C TYR A 415 32.16 -1.51 -21.94
N GLU A 416 32.33 -0.47 -22.77
CA GLU A 416 33.64 -0.16 -23.35
C GLU A 416 34.66 0.21 -22.27
N ALA A 417 34.27 1.02 -21.27
CA ALA A 417 35.14 1.38 -20.16
C ALA A 417 35.47 0.16 -19.28
N LEU A 418 34.47 -0.64 -18.92
CA LEU A 418 34.61 -1.88 -18.16
C LEU A 418 35.63 -2.83 -18.82
N ALA A 419 35.49 -3.06 -20.12
CA ALA A 419 36.38 -3.93 -20.89
C ALA A 419 37.86 -3.48 -20.88
N GLY A 420 38.14 -2.21 -20.62
CA GLY A 420 39.49 -1.66 -20.54
C GLY A 420 40.19 -1.88 -19.19
N CYS A 421 39.47 -2.35 -18.17
CA CYS A 421 39.99 -2.55 -16.82
C CYS A 421 40.56 -3.96 -16.62
N ASP A 422 41.39 -4.12 -15.58
CA ASP A 422 42.04 -5.38 -15.24
C ASP A 422 41.29 -6.15 -14.14
N LEU A 423 40.54 -5.47 -13.28
CA LEU A 423 39.74 -6.07 -12.22
C LEU A 423 38.48 -5.23 -11.95
N GLY A 424 37.32 -5.88 -11.99
CA GLY A 424 36.08 -5.35 -11.43
C GLY A 424 35.98 -5.71 -9.96
N VAL A 425 35.79 -4.72 -9.08
CA VAL A 425 35.76 -4.90 -7.62
C VAL A 425 34.39 -4.49 -7.09
N PHE A 426 33.61 -5.49 -6.66
CA PHE A 426 32.26 -5.29 -6.14
C PHE A 426 32.14 -5.94 -4.75
N PRO A 427 32.77 -5.36 -3.72
CA PRO A 427 32.82 -5.96 -2.39
C PRO A 427 31.53 -5.63 -1.60
N SER A 428 30.38 -5.80 -2.25
CA SER A 428 29.07 -5.37 -1.77
C SER A 428 28.66 -6.00 -0.44
N TYR A 429 28.08 -5.17 0.43
CA TYR A 429 27.41 -5.61 1.64
C TYR A 429 25.96 -6.04 1.36
N TYR A 430 25.22 -5.26 0.58
CA TYR A 430 23.82 -5.54 0.23
C TYR A 430 23.63 -5.58 -1.28
N GLU A 431 23.60 -6.78 -1.85
CA GLU A 431 23.45 -6.98 -3.28
C GLU A 431 22.59 -8.22 -3.58
N PRO A 432 21.26 -8.03 -3.76
CA PRO A 432 20.33 -9.14 -3.94
C PRO A 432 20.68 -10.11 -5.07
N TRP A 433 21.24 -9.59 -6.17
CA TRP A 433 21.84 -10.39 -7.23
C TRP A 433 23.28 -9.97 -7.50
N GLY A 434 23.48 -8.87 -8.22
CA GLY A 434 24.81 -8.46 -8.67
C GLY A 434 24.92 -8.51 -10.18
N TYR A 435 24.23 -7.57 -10.85
CA TYR A 435 24.37 -7.39 -12.29
C TYR A 435 25.76 -6.91 -12.65
N THR A 436 26.29 -5.94 -11.92
CA THR A 436 27.60 -5.36 -12.18
C THR A 436 28.73 -6.41 -12.18
N PRO A 437 28.85 -7.29 -11.16
CA PRO A 437 29.85 -8.37 -11.22
C PRO A 437 29.58 -9.37 -12.35
N LEU A 438 28.31 -9.71 -12.63
CA LEU A 438 27.97 -10.61 -13.74
C LEU A 438 28.33 -10.00 -15.12
N GLU A 439 28.05 -8.72 -15.34
CA GLU A 439 28.42 -7.97 -16.54
C GLU A 439 29.94 -7.88 -16.69
N SER A 440 30.65 -7.57 -15.60
CA SER A 440 32.12 -7.55 -15.55
C SER A 440 32.70 -8.90 -16.01
N ALA A 441 32.22 -9.99 -15.44
CA ALA A 441 32.62 -11.33 -15.83
C ALA A 441 32.23 -11.66 -17.29
N ALA A 442 31.06 -11.23 -17.76
CA ALA A 442 30.59 -11.45 -19.13
C ALA A 442 31.48 -10.75 -20.17
N TYR A 443 31.99 -9.55 -19.87
CA TYR A 443 32.97 -8.83 -20.70
C TYR A 443 34.42 -9.31 -20.47
N ALA A 444 34.59 -10.50 -19.89
CA ALA A 444 35.87 -11.14 -19.62
C ALA A 444 36.81 -10.27 -18.76
N VAL A 445 36.25 -9.54 -17.78
CA VAL A 445 37.03 -8.84 -16.75
C VAL A 445 37.02 -9.71 -15.49
N PRO A 446 38.19 -10.08 -14.93
CA PRO A 446 38.27 -10.73 -13.63
C PRO A 446 37.47 -9.94 -12.61
N THR A 447 36.72 -10.63 -11.75
CA THR A 447 35.67 -9.99 -10.97
C THR A 447 35.74 -10.44 -9.52
N LEU A 448 35.84 -9.49 -8.60
CA LEU A 448 35.64 -9.70 -7.17
C LEU A 448 34.19 -9.41 -6.81
N THR A 449 33.57 -10.36 -6.10
CA THR A 449 32.22 -10.26 -5.52
C THR A 449 32.23 -10.85 -4.11
N THR A 450 31.10 -10.92 -3.43
CA THR A 450 31.00 -11.34 -2.02
C THR A 450 30.08 -12.54 -1.83
N ASP A 451 30.28 -13.26 -0.74
CA ASP A 451 29.33 -14.28 -0.23
C ASP A 451 28.03 -13.66 0.35
N GLN A 452 27.89 -12.32 0.30
CA GLN A 452 26.67 -11.56 0.60
C GLN A 452 25.97 -11.05 -0.67
N ALA A 453 26.52 -11.34 -1.85
CA ALA A 453 25.91 -11.01 -3.14
C ALA A 453 25.30 -12.26 -3.79
N GLY A 454 24.09 -12.15 -4.34
CA GLY A 454 23.39 -13.28 -4.96
C GLY A 454 24.18 -13.98 -6.07
N PHE A 455 24.87 -13.22 -6.93
CA PHE A 455 25.75 -13.73 -7.98
C PHE A 455 27.00 -14.38 -7.39
N GLY A 456 27.56 -13.84 -6.31
CA GLY A 456 28.73 -14.42 -5.66
C GLY A 456 28.43 -15.78 -5.04
N LEU A 457 27.33 -15.88 -4.30
CA LEU A 457 26.82 -17.15 -3.76
C LEU A 457 26.48 -18.16 -4.86
N TRP A 458 25.78 -17.71 -5.91
CA TRP A 458 25.48 -18.57 -7.05
C TRP A 458 26.75 -19.08 -7.74
N ALA A 459 27.71 -18.20 -8.01
CA ALA A 459 28.96 -18.57 -8.68
C ALA A 459 29.78 -19.54 -7.84
N GLN A 460 29.82 -19.34 -6.52
CA GLN A 460 30.49 -20.26 -5.59
C GLN A 460 29.89 -21.68 -5.67
N HIS A 461 28.57 -21.80 -5.75
CA HIS A 461 27.88 -23.09 -5.78
C HIS A 461 27.90 -23.75 -7.17
N ALA A 462 27.60 -22.98 -8.22
CA ALA A 462 27.43 -23.49 -9.57
C ALA A 462 28.76 -23.71 -10.29
N VAL A 463 29.73 -22.81 -10.09
CA VAL A 463 31.01 -22.81 -10.82
C VAL A 463 32.15 -23.36 -9.97
N GLY A 464 32.05 -23.29 -8.63
CA GLY A 464 33.09 -23.73 -7.71
C GLY A 464 34.30 -22.80 -7.70
N LYS A 465 35.49 -23.32 -7.32
CA LYS A 465 36.73 -22.53 -7.37
C LYS A 465 37.06 -22.14 -8.81
N ASN A 466 36.99 -20.85 -9.09
CA ASN A 466 37.31 -20.26 -10.37
C ASN A 466 38.35 -19.14 -10.17
N SER A 467 39.37 -19.07 -11.02
CA SER A 467 40.38 -18.01 -10.97
C SER A 467 39.84 -16.64 -11.40
N GLY A 468 38.74 -16.60 -12.17
CA GLY A 468 38.15 -15.38 -12.70
C GLY A 468 37.07 -14.72 -11.85
N ILE A 469 36.43 -15.47 -10.95
CA ILE A 469 35.47 -14.95 -9.97
C ILE A 469 36.07 -15.10 -8.58
N ILE A 470 36.50 -13.99 -7.99
CA ILE A 470 37.12 -13.94 -6.68
C ILE A 470 36.03 -13.65 -5.64
N LEU A 471 35.90 -14.52 -4.65
CA LEU A 471 34.93 -14.36 -3.58
C LEU A 471 35.59 -13.76 -2.34
N LEU A 472 35.09 -12.61 -1.90
CA LEU A 472 35.40 -12.01 -0.61
C LEU A 472 34.44 -12.58 0.45
N ASN A 473 35.00 -13.18 1.51
CA ASN A 473 34.21 -13.71 2.60
C ASN A 473 33.82 -12.59 3.56
N ARG A 474 32.54 -12.22 3.57
CA ARG A 474 31.97 -11.19 4.44
C ARG A 474 31.01 -11.77 5.46
N LEU A 475 30.28 -12.82 5.10
CA LEU A 475 29.20 -13.33 5.94
C LEU A 475 29.74 -13.83 7.29
N GLY A 476 29.24 -13.23 8.38
CA GLY A 476 29.64 -13.57 9.74
C GLY A 476 31.09 -13.21 10.10
N GLN A 477 31.78 -12.42 9.28
CA GLN A 477 33.15 -11.97 9.55
C GLN A 477 33.15 -10.56 10.18
N PRO A 478 34.08 -10.27 11.10
CA PRO A 478 34.26 -8.91 11.60
C PRO A 478 34.90 -8.01 10.53
N ASP A 479 34.60 -6.71 10.56
CA ASP A 479 35.04 -5.73 9.55
C ASP A 479 36.56 -5.77 9.30
N GLU A 480 37.37 -5.90 10.35
CA GLU A 480 38.84 -5.99 10.23
C GLU A 480 39.29 -7.23 9.44
N ALA A 481 38.63 -8.38 9.63
CA ALA A 481 38.95 -9.60 8.89
C ALA A 481 38.55 -9.46 7.41
N ILE A 482 37.44 -8.77 7.13
CA ILE A 482 36.97 -8.49 5.77
C ILE A 482 37.96 -7.55 5.06
N GLU A 483 38.40 -6.48 5.73
CA GLU A 483 39.41 -5.54 5.22
C GLU A 483 40.74 -6.24 4.93
N ASN A 484 41.22 -7.07 5.86
CA ASN A 484 42.43 -7.86 5.67
C ASN A 484 42.29 -8.83 4.48
N ASN A 485 41.17 -9.53 4.37
CA ASN A 485 40.96 -10.45 3.26
C ASN A 485 40.92 -9.73 1.91
N LEU A 486 40.25 -8.57 1.81
CA LEU A 486 40.25 -7.78 0.58
C LEU A 486 41.65 -7.26 0.22
N HIS A 487 42.39 -6.79 1.21
CA HIS A 487 43.77 -6.35 1.03
C HIS A 487 44.68 -7.46 0.49
N ASP A 488 44.56 -8.68 1.05
CA ASP A 488 45.33 -9.84 0.61
C ASP A 488 44.97 -10.24 -0.83
N ILE A 489 43.69 -10.17 -1.19
CA ILE A 489 43.22 -10.40 -2.57
C ILE A 489 43.87 -9.40 -3.54
N PHE A 490 43.90 -8.11 -3.19
CA PHE A 490 44.54 -7.12 -4.04
C PHE A 490 46.05 -7.34 -4.12
N SER A 491 46.70 -7.65 -3.00
CA SER A 491 48.14 -7.94 -2.95
C SER A 491 48.51 -9.13 -3.83
N ASP A 492 47.70 -10.19 -3.83
CA ASP A 492 47.85 -11.34 -4.74
C ASP A 492 47.61 -10.94 -6.20
N PHE A 493 46.55 -10.19 -6.48
CA PHE A 493 46.24 -9.71 -7.83
C PHE A 493 47.36 -8.87 -8.44
N LEU A 494 48.01 -8.01 -7.66
CA LEU A 494 49.14 -7.18 -8.12
C LEU A 494 50.37 -8.00 -8.53
N ARG A 495 50.50 -9.24 -8.04
CA ARG A 495 51.60 -10.15 -8.40
C ARG A 495 51.34 -10.93 -9.69
N ARG A 496 50.11 -10.89 -10.22
CA ARG A 496 49.70 -11.62 -11.42
C ARG A 496 50.29 -10.99 -12.68
N ASP A 497 50.93 -11.84 -13.48
CA ASP A 497 51.41 -11.47 -14.81
C ASP A 497 50.28 -11.54 -15.86
N GLU A 498 50.59 -11.24 -17.12
CA GLU A 498 49.57 -11.23 -18.18
C GLU A 498 49.05 -12.64 -18.52
N ALA A 499 49.84 -13.70 -18.29
CA ALA A 499 49.39 -15.07 -18.51
C ALA A 499 48.39 -15.51 -17.43
N ASP A 500 48.66 -15.18 -16.17
CA ASP A 500 47.74 -15.34 -15.06
C ASP A 500 46.43 -14.57 -15.32
N LEU A 501 46.53 -13.28 -15.66
CA LEU A 501 45.36 -12.45 -15.94
C LEU A 501 44.54 -13.01 -17.12
N GLN A 502 45.20 -13.52 -18.15
CA GLN A 502 44.50 -14.17 -19.26
C GLN A 502 43.72 -15.40 -18.80
N GLY A 503 44.30 -16.23 -17.93
CA GLY A 503 43.60 -17.36 -17.31
C GLY A 503 42.38 -16.92 -16.50
N MET A 504 42.50 -15.82 -15.73
CA MET A 504 41.39 -15.26 -14.96
C MET A 504 40.27 -14.73 -15.87
N ARG A 505 40.59 -14.08 -16.99
CA ARG A 505 39.59 -13.56 -17.95
C ARG A 505 38.77 -14.70 -18.59
N VAL A 506 39.45 -15.78 -18.99
CA VAL A 506 38.80 -17.00 -19.48
C VAL A 506 37.88 -17.59 -18.41
N GLY A 507 38.36 -17.68 -17.17
CA GLY A 507 37.57 -18.15 -16.04
C GLY A 507 36.32 -17.30 -15.78
N ALA A 508 36.45 -15.97 -15.84
CA ALA A 508 35.36 -15.02 -15.62
C ALA A 508 34.29 -15.16 -16.72
N ARG A 509 34.70 -15.18 -18.00
CA ARG A 509 33.80 -15.39 -19.15
C ARG A 509 33.08 -16.73 -19.06
N ALA A 510 33.78 -17.80 -18.67
CA ALA A 510 33.21 -19.13 -18.51
C ALA A 510 32.17 -19.18 -17.39
N ALA A 511 32.40 -18.50 -16.27
CA ALA A 511 31.43 -18.38 -15.18
C ALA A 511 30.17 -17.63 -15.64
N ALA A 512 30.34 -16.45 -16.25
CA ALA A 512 29.22 -15.64 -16.73
C ALA A 512 28.39 -16.38 -17.79
N SER A 513 29.02 -17.20 -18.62
CA SER A 513 28.33 -18.01 -19.65
C SER A 513 27.34 -19.02 -19.09
N GLN A 514 27.50 -19.44 -17.83
CA GLN A 514 26.55 -20.31 -17.14
C GLN A 514 25.33 -19.57 -16.58
N ALA A 515 25.40 -18.23 -16.49
CA ALA A 515 24.28 -17.35 -16.12
C ALA A 515 23.54 -16.81 -17.35
N ASN A 516 23.36 -17.65 -18.37
CA ASN A 516 22.66 -17.28 -19.60
C ASN A 516 21.14 -17.44 -19.44
N TRP A 517 20.35 -16.51 -19.99
CA TRP A 517 18.89 -16.61 -19.98
C TRP A 517 18.35 -17.90 -20.58
N LYS A 518 18.99 -18.51 -21.58
CA LYS A 518 18.54 -19.81 -22.13
C LYS A 518 18.45 -20.92 -21.08
N ASP A 519 19.24 -20.81 -20.01
CA ASP A 519 19.25 -21.77 -18.91
C ASP A 519 18.46 -21.24 -17.72
N PHE A 520 18.60 -19.95 -17.39
CA PHE A 520 17.94 -19.35 -16.24
C PHE A 520 16.44 -19.14 -16.43
N PHE A 521 15.97 -18.93 -17.67
CA PHE A 521 14.56 -18.72 -17.97
C PHE A 521 13.68 -19.92 -17.60
N LYS A 522 14.26 -21.12 -17.52
CA LYS A 522 13.57 -22.34 -17.03
C LYS A 522 13.00 -22.17 -15.61
N HIS A 523 13.63 -21.36 -14.76
CA HIS A 523 13.11 -21.06 -13.42
C HIS A 523 11.85 -20.18 -13.49
N TYR A 524 11.78 -19.27 -14.46
CA TYR A 524 10.59 -18.47 -14.73
C TYR A 524 9.46 -19.35 -15.28
N GLU A 525 9.76 -20.26 -16.22
CA GLU A 525 8.78 -21.24 -16.71
C GLU A 525 8.17 -22.06 -15.56
N GLN A 526 9.00 -22.58 -14.65
CA GLN A 526 8.52 -23.29 -13.46
C GLN A 526 7.62 -22.42 -12.57
N ALA A 527 7.97 -21.14 -12.37
CA ALA A 527 7.16 -20.21 -11.60
C ALA A 527 5.80 -19.93 -12.26
N PHE A 528 5.78 -19.80 -13.58
CA PHE A 528 4.56 -19.62 -14.35
C PHE A 528 3.67 -20.87 -14.29
N ASP A 529 4.24 -22.05 -14.46
CA ASP A 529 3.52 -23.33 -14.39
C ASP A 529 2.94 -23.58 -13.00
N GLN A 530 3.67 -23.23 -11.94
CA GLN A 530 3.17 -23.32 -10.57
C GLN A 530 2.02 -22.34 -10.31
N ALA A 531 2.11 -21.10 -10.80
CA ALA A 531 1.04 -20.12 -10.67
C ALA A 531 -0.20 -20.54 -11.48
N PHE A 532 0.00 -21.07 -12.68
CA PHE A 532 -1.04 -21.63 -13.54
C PHE A 532 -1.77 -22.80 -12.87
N ALA A 533 -1.03 -23.76 -12.30
CA ALA A 533 -1.63 -24.91 -11.60
C ALA A 533 -2.46 -24.47 -10.38
N LYS A 534 -1.97 -23.47 -9.62
CA LYS A 534 -2.72 -22.91 -8.47
C LYS A 534 -3.97 -22.15 -8.92
N SER A 535 -3.93 -21.42 -10.04
CA SER A 535 -5.12 -20.73 -10.56
C SER A 535 -6.16 -21.71 -11.10
N LEU A 536 -5.72 -22.82 -11.72
CA LEU A 536 -6.61 -23.90 -12.16
C LEU A 536 -7.36 -24.52 -10.98
N SER A 537 -6.65 -24.90 -9.91
CA SER A 537 -7.28 -25.44 -8.71
C SER A 537 -8.22 -24.44 -8.05
N ARG A 538 -7.89 -23.15 -8.05
CA ARG A 538 -8.77 -22.09 -7.56
C ARG A 538 -10.03 -21.94 -8.42
N ALA A 539 -9.89 -21.95 -9.74
CA ALA A 539 -11.01 -21.88 -10.67
C ALA A 539 -11.94 -23.10 -10.54
N GLU A 540 -11.38 -24.31 -10.41
CA GLU A 540 -12.15 -25.53 -10.15
C GLU A 540 -12.93 -25.44 -8.85
N LYS A 541 -12.32 -24.96 -7.76
CA LYS A 541 -13.00 -24.75 -6.48
C LYS A 541 -14.12 -23.72 -6.59
N LEU A 542 -13.90 -22.60 -7.26
CA LEU A 542 -14.93 -21.59 -7.52
C LEU A 542 -16.08 -22.18 -8.32
N THR A 543 -15.80 -22.92 -9.41
CA THR A 543 -16.86 -23.61 -10.17
C THR A 543 -17.56 -24.70 -9.36
N ALA A 544 -16.86 -25.41 -8.48
CA ALA A 544 -17.45 -26.42 -7.61
C ALA A 544 -18.29 -25.82 -6.47
N GLU A 545 -17.90 -24.65 -5.96
CA GLU A 545 -18.68 -23.84 -5.02
C GLU A 545 -19.89 -23.22 -5.72
N ASP A 546 -19.75 -22.73 -6.95
CA ASP A 546 -20.83 -22.26 -7.80
C ASP A 546 -21.78 -23.40 -8.21
N LEU A 547 -21.27 -24.61 -8.43
CA LEU A 547 -22.07 -25.83 -8.68
C LEU A 547 -22.74 -26.34 -7.40
N LYS A 548 -22.09 -26.24 -6.23
CA LYS A 548 -22.71 -26.51 -4.92
C LYS A 548 -23.76 -25.45 -4.57
N ALA A 549 -23.53 -24.19 -4.94
CA ALA A 549 -24.50 -23.12 -4.88
C ALA A 549 -25.63 -23.34 -5.90
N GLY A 550 -25.33 -23.95 -7.05
CA GLY A 550 -26.28 -24.38 -8.09
C GLY A 550 -27.14 -25.59 -7.70
N MET A 551 -26.77 -26.32 -6.63
CA MET A 551 -27.60 -27.34 -5.98
C MET A 551 -28.46 -26.78 -4.82
N LYS A 552 -28.46 -25.47 -4.58
CA LYS A 552 -29.64 -24.82 -3.98
C LYS A 552 -30.63 -24.58 -5.11
N HIS A 553 -31.79 -25.20 -5.02
CA HIS A 553 -32.94 -24.85 -5.86
C HIS A 553 -33.14 -23.32 -5.85
N ILE A 554 -32.69 -22.67 -6.93
CA ILE A 554 -33.22 -21.39 -7.32
C ILE A 554 -34.55 -21.74 -7.98
N PHE A 555 -35.61 -21.68 -7.19
CA PHE A 555 -36.92 -21.49 -7.78
C PHE A 555 -36.83 -20.22 -8.62
N ALA A 556 -37.18 -20.33 -9.91
CA ALA A 556 -37.54 -19.19 -10.74
C ALA A 556 -38.81 -18.57 -10.14
N GLY A 557 -38.61 -17.80 -9.07
CA GLY A 557 -39.61 -17.02 -8.37
C GLY A 557 -39.21 -15.57 -8.49
N THR A 558 -40.02 -14.81 -9.20
CA THR A 558 -40.17 -13.37 -9.03
C THR A 558 -40.10 -12.97 -7.53
N VAL A 559 -39.30 -11.93 -7.26
CA VAL A 559 -39.30 -11.07 -6.06
C VAL A 559 -38.74 -11.64 -4.73
N SER A 560 -37.74 -10.93 -4.19
CA SER A 560 -37.37 -10.77 -2.76
C SER A 560 -37.37 -12.01 -1.84
N VAL A 561 -36.19 -12.40 -1.35
CA VAL A 561 -36.05 -13.35 -0.22
C VAL A 561 -35.24 -12.79 0.96
N SER A 562 -35.27 -11.47 1.16
CA SER A 562 -35.27 -11.00 2.55
C SER A 562 -36.69 -11.24 3.07
N PRO A 563 -36.90 -12.01 4.15
CA PRO A 563 -38.19 -11.97 4.83
C PRO A 563 -38.45 -10.51 5.20
N TYR A 564 -39.40 -9.87 4.54
CA TYR A 564 -40.03 -8.68 5.08
C TYR A 564 -40.85 -9.17 6.26
N PHE A 565 -40.22 -9.24 7.42
CA PHE A 565 -40.95 -9.19 8.66
C PHE A 565 -41.68 -7.84 8.65
N ARG A 566 -42.97 -7.85 8.31
CA ARG A 566 -43.86 -6.79 8.78
C ARG A 566 -43.90 -6.98 10.28
N THR A 567 -43.09 -6.22 11.00
CA THR A 567 -43.38 -5.90 12.39
C THR A 567 -44.73 -5.21 12.39
N PHE A 568 -45.78 -5.97 12.68
CA PHE A 568 -47.04 -5.36 13.07
C PHE A 568 -46.87 -5.03 14.54
N THR A 569 -46.82 -3.74 14.86
CA THR A 569 -46.96 -3.31 16.25
C THR A 569 -48.42 -3.59 16.60
N ALA A 570 -48.65 -4.57 17.47
CA ALA A 570 -49.98 -4.82 18.01
C ALA A 570 -50.29 -3.67 18.98
N VAL A 571 -50.84 -2.60 18.42
CA VAL A 571 -51.22 -1.41 19.16
C VAL A 571 -52.37 -1.78 20.10
N ALA A 572 -52.13 -1.75 21.42
CA ALA A 572 -53.16 -2.07 22.41
C ALA A 572 -54.39 -1.17 22.22
N ASN A 573 -55.58 -1.75 22.15
CA ASN A 573 -56.81 -0.95 22.01
C ASN A 573 -57.19 -0.37 23.37
N LEU A 574 -57.02 0.94 23.55
CA LEU A 574 -57.33 1.62 24.80
C LEU A 574 -58.84 1.95 24.85
N PRO A 575 -59.51 1.76 26.01
CA PRO A 575 -60.86 2.26 26.21
C PRO A 575 -60.97 3.77 25.92
N ALA A 576 -62.07 4.20 25.29
CA ALA A 576 -62.20 5.57 24.76
C ALA A 576 -61.97 6.67 25.81
N ASN A 577 -62.40 6.43 27.05
CA ASN A 577 -62.25 7.30 28.22
C ASN A 577 -60.80 7.44 28.74
N ILE A 578 -59.89 6.51 28.43
CA ILE A 578 -58.47 6.57 28.80
C ILE A 578 -57.54 6.52 27.58
N SER A 579 -58.09 6.73 26.38
CA SER A 579 -57.36 6.68 25.10
C SER A 579 -56.16 7.63 25.03
N ARG A 580 -56.27 8.79 25.70
CA ARG A 580 -55.19 9.78 25.80
C ARG A 580 -53.96 9.31 26.60
N LEU A 581 -54.02 8.18 27.32
CA LEU A 581 -52.82 7.61 27.95
C LEU A 581 -51.69 7.38 26.93
N ARG A 582 -52.02 7.11 25.66
CA ARG A 582 -51.03 6.97 24.59
C ARG A 582 -50.29 8.26 24.28
N GLU A 583 -51.02 9.38 24.25
CA GLU A 583 -50.48 10.72 24.04
C GLU A 583 -49.46 11.04 25.14
N LEU A 584 -49.85 10.82 26.40
CA LEU A 584 -48.94 11.00 27.53
C LEU A 584 -47.77 10.02 27.48
N ALA A 585 -47.96 8.76 27.07
CA ALA A 585 -46.89 7.77 27.00
C ALA A 585 -45.77 8.17 26.00
N HIS A 586 -46.13 8.82 24.89
CA HIS A 586 -45.18 9.27 23.85
C HIS A 586 -44.63 10.68 24.08
N ASN A 587 -45.07 11.38 25.13
CA ASN A 587 -44.50 12.68 25.53
C ASN A 587 -43.74 12.55 26.83
N LEU A 588 -42.41 12.73 26.79
CA LEU A 588 -41.51 12.55 27.93
C LEU A 588 -41.74 13.52 29.10
N TRP A 589 -42.69 14.44 29.03
CA TRP A 589 -43.09 15.30 30.16
C TRP A 589 -43.32 14.53 31.47
N TRP A 590 -43.87 13.32 31.42
CA TRP A 590 -44.03 12.46 32.61
C TRP A 590 -42.69 12.10 33.28
N ALA A 591 -41.57 12.17 32.56
CA ALA A 591 -40.26 11.78 33.07
C ALA A 591 -39.72 12.76 34.12
N TRP A 592 -40.15 14.02 34.18
CA TRP A 592 -39.80 14.94 35.27
C TRP A 592 -41.01 15.42 36.08
N ASN A 593 -42.18 14.81 35.86
CA ASN A 593 -43.41 15.05 36.61
C ASN A 593 -43.83 13.77 37.36
N PRO A 594 -43.40 13.57 38.62
CA PRO A 594 -43.59 12.31 39.34
C PRO A 594 -45.05 11.83 39.40
N ARG A 595 -46.01 12.76 39.54
CA ARG A 595 -47.45 12.42 39.60
C ARG A 595 -47.98 11.82 38.30
N ALA A 596 -47.38 12.14 37.15
CA ALA A 596 -47.77 11.52 35.88
C ALA A 596 -47.35 10.05 35.79
N ARG A 597 -46.27 9.65 36.48
CA ARG A 597 -45.83 8.25 36.57
C ARG A 597 -46.80 7.39 37.38
N GLU A 598 -47.52 8.00 38.34
CA GLU A 598 -48.54 7.31 39.14
C GLU A 598 -49.67 6.74 38.28
N LEU A 599 -50.02 7.39 37.15
CA LEU A 599 -51.04 6.89 36.22
C LEU A 599 -50.70 5.51 35.64
N PHE A 600 -49.43 5.31 35.29
CA PHE A 600 -48.96 4.06 34.72
C PHE A 600 -48.71 3.02 35.83
N SER A 601 -48.13 3.44 36.96
CA SER A 601 -47.93 2.55 38.10
C SER A 601 -49.24 2.06 38.72
N ALA A 602 -50.33 2.83 38.70
CA ALA A 602 -51.62 2.45 39.26
C ALA A 602 -52.34 1.37 38.44
N LEU A 603 -51.98 1.20 37.16
CA LEU A 603 -52.50 0.11 36.33
C LEU A 603 -52.02 -1.24 36.88
N ASP A 604 -50.70 -1.43 37.01
CA ASP A 604 -50.12 -2.59 37.69
C ASP A 604 -48.71 -2.24 38.20
N PRO A 605 -48.51 -2.11 39.53
CA PRO A 605 -47.21 -1.72 40.09
C PRO A 605 -46.09 -2.73 39.82
N LYS A 606 -46.40 -4.03 39.79
CA LYS A 606 -45.39 -5.08 39.56
C LYS A 606 -44.95 -5.08 38.10
N LEU A 607 -45.92 -4.94 37.18
CA LEU A 607 -45.63 -4.83 35.76
C LEU A 607 -44.82 -3.56 35.49
N TRP A 608 -45.23 -2.43 36.06
CA TRP A 608 -44.55 -1.14 35.91
C TRP A 608 -43.06 -1.18 36.28
N GLU A 609 -42.74 -1.77 37.44
CA GLU A 609 -41.36 -1.97 37.89
C GLU A 609 -40.58 -2.90 36.93
N GLY A 610 -41.18 -4.03 36.53
CA GLY A 610 -40.59 -4.98 35.59
C GLY A 610 -40.36 -4.43 34.17
N MET A 611 -41.03 -3.33 33.81
CA MET A 611 -40.87 -2.65 32.52
C MET A 611 -39.86 -1.50 32.55
N ASN A 612 -39.11 -1.33 33.64
CA ASN A 612 -38.18 -0.21 33.87
C ASN A 612 -38.87 1.16 33.72
N ASN A 613 -40.09 1.30 34.24
CA ASN A 613 -40.84 2.56 34.23
C ASN A 613 -41.06 3.12 32.80
N ASN A 614 -41.33 2.25 31.81
CA ASN A 614 -41.60 2.64 30.42
C ASN A 614 -43.12 2.63 30.14
N PRO A 615 -43.77 3.80 29.98
CA PRO A 615 -45.21 3.92 29.67
C PRO A 615 -45.65 3.24 28.38
N VAL A 616 -44.86 3.32 27.30
CA VAL A 616 -45.21 2.72 26.00
C VAL A 616 -45.30 1.21 26.17
N ARG A 617 -44.23 0.61 26.70
CA ARG A 617 -44.19 -0.83 26.98
C ARG A 617 -45.25 -1.28 27.98
N MET A 618 -45.58 -0.44 28.97
CA MET A 618 -46.63 -0.70 29.96
C MET A 618 -48.00 -0.83 29.27
N LEU A 619 -48.37 0.13 28.41
CA LEU A 619 -49.66 0.12 27.72
C LEU A 619 -49.80 -1.03 26.72
N GLU A 620 -48.68 -1.49 26.14
CA GLU A 620 -48.67 -2.64 25.22
C GLU A 620 -48.73 -3.99 25.93
N THR A 621 -48.40 -4.04 27.23
CA THR A 621 -48.30 -5.30 27.99
C THR A 621 -49.46 -5.50 28.97
N VAL A 622 -50.03 -4.42 29.50
CA VAL A 622 -51.15 -4.50 30.46
C VAL A 622 -52.37 -5.16 29.82
N SER A 623 -53.09 -5.99 30.58
CA SER A 623 -54.23 -6.73 30.05
C SER A 623 -55.42 -5.80 29.74
N SER A 624 -56.22 -6.20 28.75
CA SER A 624 -57.42 -5.44 28.36
C SER A 624 -58.43 -5.34 29.51
N GLU A 625 -58.56 -6.38 30.34
CA GLU A 625 -59.42 -6.36 31.53
C GLU A 625 -58.98 -5.29 32.51
N ARG A 626 -57.67 -5.18 32.76
CA ARG A 626 -57.13 -4.21 33.70
C ARG A 626 -57.28 -2.77 33.23
N LEU A 627 -57.13 -2.54 31.91
CA LEU A 627 -57.43 -1.25 31.29
C LEU A 627 -58.90 -0.88 31.45
N LEU A 628 -59.82 -1.83 31.25
CA LEU A 628 -61.25 -1.60 31.41
C LEU A 628 -61.60 -1.27 32.86
N GLU A 629 -61.09 -2.05 33.83
CA GLU A 629 -61.24 -1.80 35.27
C GLU A 629 -60.77 -0.40 35.66
N ALA A 630 -59.59 0.02 35.20
CA ALA A 630 -59.05 1.35 35.47
C ALA A 630 -59.95 2.45 34.89
N SER A 631 -60.50 2.21 33.70
CA SER A 631 -61.38 3.13 32.99
C SER A 631 -62.74 3.34 33.70
N GLU A 632 -63.21 2.34 34.46
CA GLU A 632 -64.44 2.39 35.25
C GLU A 632 -64.20 2.81 36.72
N ASN A 633 -62.94 2.86 37.16
CA ASN A 633 -62.58 3.20 38.52
C ASN A 633 -62.58 4.72 38.75
N ALA A 634 -63.48 5.20 39.61
CA ALA A 634 -63.64 6.63 39.91
C ALA A 634 -62.36 7.31 40.45
N SER A 635 -61.58 6.61 41.28
CA SER A 635 -60.32 7.14 41.83
C SER A 635 -59.25 7.28 40.75
N TYR A 636 -59.14 6.28 39.87
CA TYR A 636 -58.23 6.33 38.72
C TYR A 636 -58.62 7.45 37.75
N MET A 637 -59.91 7.57 37.42
CA MET A 637 -60.41 8.62 36.51
C MET A 637 -60.24 10.03 37.07
N ASN A 638 -60.31 10.21 38.40
CA ASN A 638 -59.99 11.48 39.05
C ASN A 638 -58.49 11.82 38.91
N LEU A 639 -57.60 10.84 39.17
CA LEU A 639 -56.16 11.02 38.94
C LEU A 639 -55.87 11.34 37.46
N PHE A 640 -56.47 10.60 36.53
CA PHE A 640 -56.39 10.83 35.09
C PHE A 640 -56.80 12.26 34.72
N GLY A 641 -57.97 12.72 35.18
CA GLY A 641 -58.45 14.08 34.92
C GLY A 641 -57.51 15.16 35.47
N GLN A 642 -56.99 14.99 36.68
CA GLN A 642 -56.05 15.95 37.27
C GLN A 642 -54.74 16.05 36.49
N ILE A 643 -54.16 14.93 36.09
CA ILE A 643 -52.89 14.91 35.36
C ILE A 643 -53.06 15.45 33.95
N PHE A 644 -54.14 15.09 33.24
CA PHE A 644 -54.41 15.65 31.92
C PHE A 644 -54.73 17.14 31.98
N GLN A 645 -55.44 17.62 33.00
CA GLN A 645 -55.60 19.06 33.19
C GLN A 645 -54.24 19.76 33.38
N GLN A 646 -53.32 19.16 34.14
CA GLN A 646 -51.97 19.70 34.32
C GLN A 646 -51.17 19.68 33.02
N PHE A 647 -51.25 18.57 32.27
CA PHE A 647 -50.57 18.41 30.99
C PHE A 647 -51.11 19.38 29.93
N ASP A 648 -52.43 19.52 29.81
CA ASP A 648 -53.09 20.43 28.88
C ASP A 648 -52.74 21.89 29.22
N ASN A 649 -52.83 22.27 30.50
CA ASN A 649 -52.41 23.60 30.95
C ASN A 649 -50.94 23.88 30.64
N TYR A 650 -50.08 22.87 30.76
CA TYR A 650 -48.68 22.98 30.38
C TYR A 650 -48.57 23.18 28.86
N MET A 651 -49.10 22.27 28.05
CA MET A 651 -48.95 22.32 26.60
C MET A 651 -49.57 23.57 25.95
N ASP A 652 -50.68 24.08 26.51
CA ASP A 652 -51.40 25.25 25.99
C ASP A 652 -50.82 26.60 26.42
N ASP A 653 -49.93 26.64 27.42
CA ASP A 653 -49.30 27.90 27.84
C ASP A 653 -48.39 28.45 26.73
N LYS A 654 -48.76 29.62 26.20
CA LYS A 654 -48.03 30.33 25.13
C LYS A 654 -47.08 31.39 25.68
N THR A 655 -47.04 31.58 27.00
CA THR A 655 -46.25 32.63 27.63
C THR A 655 -44.85 32.08 27.94
N PRO A 656 -43.78 32.73 27.47
CA PRO A 656 -42.44 32.45 27.95
C PRO A 656 -42.33 32.73 29.45
N SER A 657 -41.50 31.95 30.15
CA SER A 657 -41.29 32.16 31.59
C SER A 657 -40.82 33.59 31.90
N PRO A 658 -41.35 34.27 32.94
CA PRO A 658 -40.91 35.61 33.33
C PRO A 658 -39.44 35.68 33.79
N LEU A 659 -38.79 34.53 34.00
CA LEU A 659 -37.35 34.42 34.28
C LEU A 659 -36.47 34.70 33.04
N ILE A 660 -37.06 34.67 31.84
CA ILE A 660 -36.37 34.96 30.59
C ILE A 660 -36.88 36.32 30.10
N GLY A 661 -35.97 37.21 29.74
CA GLY A 661 -36.32 38.49 29.12
C GLY A 661 -37.09 38.31 27.79
N PRO A 662 -37.48 39.39 27.11
CA PRO A 662 -38.14 39.30 25.82
C PRO A 662 -37.31 38.45 24.84
N LEU A 663 -37.95 37.43 24.26
CA LEU A 663 -37.36 36.56 23.24
C LEU A 663 -37.37 37.27 21.87
N ASP A 664 -36.59 38.33 21.75
CA ASP A 664 -36.53 39.13 20.51
C ASP A 664 -36.08 38.26 19.32
N GLY A 665 -36.97 38.08 18.35
CA GLY A 665 -36.69 37.36 17.11
C GLY A 665 -36.91 35.83 17.12
N LEU A 666 -37.07 35.19 18.29
CA LEU A 666 -37.30 33.75 18.38
C LEU A 666 -38.79 33.40 18.27
N LYS A 667 -39.14 32.58 17.28
CA LYS A 667 -40.51 32.12 17.03
C LYS A 667 -40.53 30.60 16.93
N ARG A 668 -41.69 29.97 17.17
CA ARG A 668 -41.86 28.53 16.92
C ARG A 668 -41.64 28.15 15.45
N SER A 669 -41.87 29.08 14.52
CA SER A 669 -41.58 28.93 13.09
C SER A 669 -40.11 29.18 12.70
N SER A 670 -39.26 29.54 13.66
CA SER A 670 -37.81 29.71 13.48
C SER A 670 -37.13 29.50 14.85
N PRO A 671 -37.17 28.26 15.37
CA PRO A 671 -36.68 27.94 16.70
C PRO A 671 -35.14 27.86 16.74
N VAL A 672 -34.57 27.81 17.94
CA VAL A 672 -33.16 27.43 18.13
C VAL A 672 -32.99 25.95 17.82
N ALA A 673 -32.07 25.59 16.94
CA ALA A 673 -31.71 24.20 16.70
C ALA A 673 -30.51 23.79 17.56
N TYR A 674 -30.72 22.82 18.46
CA TYR A 674 -29.72 22.33 19.40
C TYR A 674 -29.24 20.93 19.00
N PHE A 675 -27.97 20.81 18.61
CA PHE A 675 -27.39 19.56 18.10
C PHE A 675 -26.57 18.88 19.19
N SER A 676 -26.79 17.59 19.42
CA SER A 676 -25.96 16.77 20.31
C SER A 676 -25.90 15.32 19.82
N THR A 677 -24.77 14.66 20.06
CA THR A 677 -24.61 13.24 19.75
C THR A 677 -25.41 12.33 20.68
N GLU A 678 -25.83 12.84 21.84
CA GLU A 678 -26.56 12.07 22.87
C GLU A 678 -27.48 12.97 23.72
N TYR A 679 -28.56 12.39 24.25
CA TYR A 679 -29.54 13.06 25.11
C TYR A 679 -29.97 12.17 26.28
N GLY A 680 -29.66 12.60 27.50
CA GLY A 680 -30.03 11.94 28.75
C GLY A 680 -31.40 12.36 29.23
N LEU A 681 -32.46 11.70 28.73
CA LEU A 681 -33.85 12.06 29.04
C LEU A 681 -34.47 11.14 30.10
N HIS A 682 -34.47 9.83 29.84
CA HIS A 682 -34.98 8.77 30.71
C HIS A 682 -34.44 7.40 30.26
N ASP A 683 -34.42 6.40 31.15
CA ASP A 683 -33.90 5.05 30.88
C ASP A 683 -34.67 4.28 29.78
N CYS A 684 -35.87 4.73 29.44
CA CYS A 684 -36.66 4.16 28.33
C CYS A 684 -36.14 4.60 26.94
N LEU A 685 -35.21 5.56 26.91
CA LEU A 685 -34.55 6.08 25.71
C LEU A 685 -33.03 6.07 25.94
N PRO A 686 -32.36 4.90 25.90
CA PRO A 686 -30.96 4.74 26.30
C PRO A 686 -30.00 5.18 25.19
N ILE A 687 -30.03 6.47 24.84
CA ILE A 687 -29.22 7.10 23.79
C ILE A 687 -28.14 8.02 24.36
N TYR A 688 -27.72 7.78 25.62
CA TYR A 688 -26.66 8.53 26.29
C TYR A 688 -25.84 7.65 27.23
N SER A 689 -24.62 8.08 27.56
CA SER A 689 -23.77 7.37 28.53
C SER A 689 -22.97 8.25 29.49
N GLY A 690 -22.88 9.56 29.24
CA GLY A 690 -22.07 10.48 30.03
C GLY A 690 -22.83 11.70 30.53
N GLY A 691 -22.17 12.51 31.36
CA GLY A 691 -22.75 13.74 31.92
C GLY A 691 -23.10 14.81 30.87
N LEU A 692 -22.45 14.80 29.70
CA LEU A 692 -22.78 15.71 28.59
C LEU A 692 -24.13 15.36 27.94
N GLY A 693 -24.47 14.06 27.84
CA GLY A 693 -25.80 13.61 27.47
C GLY A 693 -26.86 14.10 28.43
N THR A 694 -26.62 13.97 29.75
CA THR A 694 -27.53 14.51 30.78
C THR A 694 -27.74 16.01 30.62
N LEU A 695 -26.66 16.78 30.45
CA LEU A 695 -26.74 18.22 30.20
C LEU A 695 -27.60 18.54 28.97
N SER A 696 -27.41 17.79 27.88
CA SER A 696 -28.20 17.95 26.65
C SER A 696 -29.68 17.64 26.85
N GLY A 697 -30.01 16.62 27.65
CA GLY A 697 -31.39 16.31 28.03
C GLY A 697 -32.01 17.39 28.92
N ASP A 698 -31.26 17.89 29.90
CA ASP A 698 -31.71 18.94 30.81
C ASP A 698 -31.93 20.27 30.08
N HIS A 699 -31.15 20.58 29.04
CA HIS A 699 -31.42 21.70 28.14
C HIS A 699 -32.80 21.57 27.47
N LEU A 700 -33.16 20.39 26.96
CA LEU A 700 -34.47 20.18 26.34
C LEU A 700 -35.62 20.29 27.35
N LYS A 701 -35.47 19.67 28.52
CA LYS A 701 -36.47 19.75 29.61
C LYS A 701 -36.67 21.19 30.09
N THR A 702 -35.58 21.91 30.30
CA THR A 702 -35.60 23.31 30.73
C THR A 702 -36.18 24.22 29.66
N ALA A 703 -35.81 24.04 28.39
CA ALA A 703 -36.39 24.77 27.27
C ALA A 703 -37.89 24.50 27.14
N SER A 704 -38.31 23.25 27.38
CA SER A 704 -39.72 22.89 27.45
C SER A 704 -40.42 23.63 28.58
N ASP A 705 -39.94 23.55 29.82
CA ASP A 705 -40.58 24.16 31.00
C ASP A 705 -40.66 25.68 30.89
N LEU A 706 -39.60 26.33 30.39
CA LEU A 706 -39.54 27.77 30.20
C LEU A 706 -40.21 28.26 28.91
N ASN A 707 -40.74 27.34 28.09
CA ASN A 707 -41.42 27.60 26.83
C ASN A 707 -40.55 28.35 25.79
N ILE A 708 -39.27 27.98 25.71
CA ILE A 708 -38.32 28.50 24.71
C ILE A 708 -38.56 27.76 23.38
N PRO A 709 -38.72 28.48 22.24
CA PRO A 709 -38.74 27.86 20.92
C PRO A 709 -37.39 27.19 20.59
N LEU A 710 -37.29 25.89 20.86
CA LEU A 710 -36.10 25.08 20.63
C LEU A 710 -36.49 23.72 20.03
N VAL A 711 -35.67 23.21 19.12
CA VAL A 711 -35.73 21.85 18.59
C VAL A 711 -34.39 21.15 18.81
N GLY A 712 -34.42 19.89 19.20
CA GLY A 712 -33.23 19.05 19.35
C GLY A 712 -32.93 18.28 18.07
N VAL A 713 -31.66 18.05 17.76
CA VAL A 713 -31.23 17.15 16.68
C VAL A 713 -30.12 16.22 17.17
N GLY A 714 -30.33 14.91 17.04
CA GLY A 714 -29.38 13.90 17.50
C GLY A 714 -29.36 12.64 16.66
N LEU A 715 -28.68 11.60 17.17
CA LEU A 715 -28.58 10.29 16.54
C LEU A 715 -29.39 9.25 17.35
N LEU A 716 -30.10 8.37 16.65
CA LEU A 716 -30.83 7.25 17.26
C LEU A 716 -29.99 5.98 17.20
N TYR A 717 -29.47 5.51 18.34
CA TYR A 717 -28.60 4.34 18.34
C TYR A 717 -29.36 3.02 18.49
N LYS A 718 -29.03 2.03 17.66
CA LYS A 718 -29.57 0.66 17.76
C LYS A 718 -29.13 -0.03 19.04
N ASN A 719 -27.91 0.19 19.48
CA ASN A 719 -27.40 -0.24 20.79
C ASN A 719 -27.05 0.99 21.64
N GLY A 720 -27.66 1.08 22.82
CA GLY A 720 -27.33 2.10 23.83
C GLY A 720 -25.99 1.84 24.53
N PHE A 721 -25.85 2.34 25.76
CA PHE A 721 -24.67 2.05 26.58
C PHE A 721 -24.64 0.58 27.04
N PHE A 722 -23.45 0.06 27.31
CA PHE A 722 -23.31 -1.33 27.71
C PHE A 722 -23.84 -1.60 29.11
N ARG A 723 -24.33 -2.82 29.31
CA ARG A 723 -24.56 -3.40 30.64
C ARG A 723 -23.35 -4.23 31.02
N GLN A 724 -22.85 -4.00 32.22
CA GLN A 724 -21.81 -4.82 32.80
C GLN A 724 -22.44 -6.10 33.35
N VAL A 725 -22.01 -7.24 32.85
CA VAL A 725 -22.38 -8.57 33.37
C VAL A 725 -21.12 -9.22 33.91
N ILE A 726 -21.24 -9.93 35.03
CA ILE A 726 -20.15 -10.76 35.56
C ILE A 726 -20.52 -12.19 35.21
N ASP A 727 -19.67 -12.85 34.43
CA ASP A 727 -19.90 -14.23 34.02
C ASP A 727 -19.70 -15.21 35.19
N LYS A 728 -20.03 -16.48 34.96
CA LYS A 728 -19.88 -17.56 35.95
C LYS A 728 -18.44 -17.78 36.46
N ASN A 729 -17.44 -17.22 35.78
CA ASN A 729 -16.03 -17.31 36.15
C ASN A 729 -15.55 -16.05 36.90
N GLY A 730 -16.43 -15.09 37.17
CA GLY A 730 -16.07 -13.80 37.77
C GLY A 730 -15.48 -12.80 36.78
N ALA A 731 -15.53 -13.07 35.47
CA ALA A 731 -15.03 -12.17 34.44
C ALA A 731 -16.09 -11.12 34.06
N GLN A 732 -15.65 -9.88 33.92
CA GLN A 732 -16.50 -8.78 33.49
C GLN A 732 -16.69 -8.83 31.96
N THR A 733 -17.94 -8.91 31.52
CA THR A 733 -18.35 -8.82 30.10
C THR A 733 -19.26 -7.62 29.88
N ALA A 734 -19.15 -7.01 28.70
CA ALA A 734 -20.02 -5.91 28.28
C ALA A 734 -21.09 -6.44 27.34
N GLU A 735 -22.36 -6.35 27.74
CA GLU A 735 -23.51 -6.68 26.91
C GLU A 735 -24.14 -5.41 26.34
N TYR A 736 -24.46 -5.43 25.04
CA TYR A 736 -25.08 -4.31 24.33
C TYR A 736 -26.50 -4.73 23.94
N PRO A 737 -27.51 -4.47 24.79
CA PRO A 737 -28.88 -4.77 24.42
C PRO A 737 -29.28 -3.96 23.18
N GLU A 738 -30.02 -4.58 22.26
CA GLU A 738 -30.62 -3.88 21.15
C GLU A 738 -31.87 -3.12 21.60
N ASN A 739 -31.99 -1.88 21.14
CA ASN A 739 -33.17 -1.07 21.31
C ASN A 739 -34.26 -1.51 20.33
N ASP A 740 -35.45 -1.77 20.88
CA ASP A 740 -36.67 -2.01 20.14
C ASP A 740 -37.45 -0.69 20.04
N PHE A 741 -37.28 0.00 18.92
CA PHE A 741 -37.88 1.32 18.66
C PHE A 741 -39.40 1.30 18.76
N SER A 742 -40.06 0.14 18.53
CA SER A 742 -41.52 0.02 18.66
C SER A 742 -42.02 0.19 20.09
N ARG A 743 -41.16 0.02 21.10
CA ARG A 743 -41.48 0.10 22.53
C ARG A 743 -40.94 1.37 23.18
N MET A 744 -40.50 2.34 22.39
CA MET A 744 -39.86 3.57 22.85
C MET A 744 -40.79 4.75 22.58
N PRO A 745 -40.70 5.85 23.37
CA PRO A 745 -41.55 7.03 23.19
C PRO A 745 -41.03 7.90 22.03
N LEU A 746 -41.03 7.33 20.82
CA LEU A 746 -40.55 7.94 19.59
C LEU A 746 -41.41 7.49 18.41
N GLU A 747 -41.61 8.39 17.45
CA GLU A 747 -42.45 8.13 16.27
C GLU A 747 -41.67 8.44 15.00
N ILE A 748 -41.87 7.65 13.94
CA ILE A 748 -41.22 7.93 12.66
C ILE A 748 -41.94 9.12 12.00
N VAL A 749 -41.18 10.10 11.53
CA VAL A 749 -41.77 11.25 10.83
C VAL A 749 -42.30 10.78 9.47
N GLN A 750 -43.57 11.05 9.19
CA GLN A 750 -44.25 10.66 7.96
C GLN A 750 -44.62 11.88 7.12
N ASP A 751 -44.69 11.71 5.80
CA ASP A 751 -45.22 12.72 4.88
C ASP A 751 -46.75 12.65 4.77
N ASP A 752 -47.34 13.53 3.95
CA ASP A 752 -48.80 13.60 3.71
C ASP A 752 -49.40 12.31 3.12
N HIS A 753 -48.56 11.40 2.62
CA HIS A 753 -48.96 10.10 2.08
C HIS A 753 -48.80 8.95 3.08
N GLY A 754 -48.28 9.23 4.28
CA GLY A 754 -48.01 8.24 5.32
C GLY A 754 -46.67 7.50 5.14
N ASP A 755 -45.83 7.94 4.20
CA ASP A 755 -44.52 7.35 3.96
C ASP A 755 -43.46 7.99 4.88
N ALA A 756 -42.49 7.19 5.32
CA ALA A 756 -41.42 7.65 6.19
C ALA A 756 -40.56 8.72 5.50
N VAL A 757 -40.40 9.88 6.15
CA VAL A 757 -39.55 10.96 5.65
C VAL A 757 -38.08 10.58 5.85
N GLN A 758 -37.34 10.59 4.75
CA GLN A 758 -35.90 10.32 4.72
C GLN A 758 -35.11 11.54 4.24
N ILE A 759 -33.90 11.68 4.76
CA ILE A 759 -32.86 12.53 4.16
C ILE A 759 -31.82 11.67 3.44
N SER A 760 -31.08 12.30 2.53
CA SER A 760 -29.88 11.72 1.94
C SER A 760 -28.69 12.66 2.08
N LEU A 761 -27.51 12.06 2.25
CA LEU A 761 -26.22 12.74 2.30
C LEU A 761 -25.29 12.09 1.28
N GLU A 762 -24.60 12.91 0.50
CA GLU A 762 -23.52 12.41 -0.37
C GLU A 762 -22.27 12.23 0.47
N LEU A 763 -21.86 10.97 0.64
CA LEU A 763 -20.56 10.59 1.16
C LEU A 763 -19.66 10.20 -0.04
N PRO A 764 -18.33 10.15 0.14
CA PRO A 764 -17.43 9.73 -0.93
C PRO A 764 -17.83 8.37 -1.52
N GLY A 765 -18.28 8.39 -2.78
CA GLY A 765 -18.66 7.20 -3.56
C GLY A 765 -19.99 6.54 -3.20
N ARG A 766 -20.81 7.11 -2.30
CA ARG A 766 -22.11 6.55 -1.93
C ARG A 766 -23.06 7.58 -1.32
N THR A 767 -24.36 7.36 -1.49
CA THR A 767 -25.39 8.16 -0.83
C THR A 767 -25.82 7.46 0.46
N LEU A 768 -25.66 8.13 1.60
CA LEU A 768 -26.17 7.68 2.89
C LEU A 768 -27.61 8.15 3.05
N PHE A 769 -28.53 7.23 3.35
CA PHE A 769 -29.93 7.54 3.68
C PHE A 769 -30.14 7.51 5.20
N ALA A 770 -30.98 8.37 5.74
CA ALA A 770 -31.38 8.29 7.15
C ALA A 770 -32.88 8.53 7.33
N ASN A 771 -33.52 7.69 8.14
CA ASN A 771 -34.86 7.92 8.65
C ASN A 771 -34.82 9.01 9.72
N ILE A 772 -35.93 9.73 9.86
CA ILE A 772 -36.11 10.76 10.88
C ILE A 772 -37.14 10.25 11.89
N TRP A 773 -36.76 10.22 13.16
CA TRP A 773 -37.64 9.89 14.27
C TRP A 773 -37.85 11.12 15.14
N GLU A 774 -39.05 11.33 15.65
CA GLU A 774 -39.40 12.42 16.56
C GLU A 774 -39.66 11.90 17.96
N VAL A 775 -39.11 12.60 18.95
CA VAL A 775 -39.37 12.40 20.38
C VAL A 775 -39.94 13.70 20.93
N HIS A 776 -41.10 13.62 21.58
CA HIS A 776 -41.68 14.77 22.27
C HIS A 776 -41.11 14.89 23.68
N VAL A 777 -40.33 15.94 23.92
CA VAL A 777 -39.80 16.32 25.23
C VAL A 777 -40.62 17.49 25.75
N GLY A 778 -41.81 17.20 26.28
CA GLY A 778 -42.78 18.23 26.65
C GLY A 778 -43.21 19.03 25.42
N ARG A 779 -42.87 20.32 25.38
CA ARG A 779 -43.15 21.27 24.28
C ARG A 779 -42.04 21.32 23.23
N VAL A 780 -40.96 20.55 23.39
CA VAL A 780 -39.79 20.54 22.50
C VAL A 780 -39.77 19.25 21.70
N SER A 781 -39.61 19.37 20.38
CA SER A 781 -39.39 18.23 19.50
C SER A 781 -37.89 17.92 19.39
N LEU A 782 -37.53 16.65 19.60
CA LEU A 782 -36.18 16.12 19.37
C LEU A 782 -36.23 15.19 18.17
N TYR A 783 -35.50 15.54 17.11
CA TYR A 783 -35.35 14.72 15.91
C TYR A 783 -34.09 13.87 15.98
N LEU A 784 -34.24 12.56 15.80
CA LEU A 784 -33.16 11.59 15.85
C LEU A 784 -32.98 10.91 14.49
N LEU A 785 -31.74 10.88 14.03
CA LEU A 785 -31.35 10.30 12.74
C LEU A 785 -30.99 8.82 12.89
N ASP A 786 -31.54 7.97 12.03
CA ASP A 786 -31.26 6.54 12.00
C ASP A 786 -30.83 6.06 10.60
N THR A 787 -29.66 5.45 10.51
CA THR A 787 -29.07 4.90 9.28
C THR A 787 -29.38 3.43 9.05
N ASP A 788 -30.11 2.73 9.94
CA ASP A 788 -30.54 1.35 9.73
C ASP A 788 -31.69 1.26 8.70
N VAL A 789 -31.38 1.67 7.47
CA VAL A 789 -32.28 1.73 6.33
C VAL A 789 -31.91 0.65 5.33
N ALA A 790 -32.89 -0.05 4.76
CA ALA A 790 -32.66 -1.14 3.81
C ALA A 790 -31.78 -0.75 2.60
N ARG A 791 -31.85 0.52 2.18
CA ARG A 791 -31.08 1.10 1.06
C ARG A 791 -29.59 1.29 1.37
N ASN A 792 -29.24 1.37 2.65
CA ASN A 792 -27.86 1.54 3.08
C ASN A 792 -27.13 0.20 3.10
N THR A 793 -25.82 0.28 2.87
CA THR A 793 -24.92 -0.86 3.01
C THR A 793 -24.88 -1.35 4.47
N PRO A 794 -24.49 -2.62 4.73
CA PRO A 794 -24.33 -3.11 6.10
C PRO A 794 -23.34 -2.29 6.94
N GLN A 795 -22.39 -1.60 6.31
CA GLN A 795 -21.47 -0.68 6.98
C GLN A 795 -22.15 0.62 7.35
N ASP A 796 -22.88 1.24 6.42
CA ASP A 796 -23.56 2.51 6.65
C ASP A 796 -24.63 2.39 7.74
N ARG A 797 -25.33 1.25 7.81
CA ARG A 797 -26.29 0.97 8.88
C ARG A 797 -25.64 0.94 10.28
N LYS A 798 -24.33 0.66 10.36
CA LYS A 798 -23.59 0.66 11.63
C LYS A 798 -23.21 2.06 12.11
N ILE A 799 -23.39 3.11 11.30
CA ILE A 799 -23.12 4.50 11.73
C ILE A 799 -23.97 4.85 12.95
N THR A 800 -25.25 4.47 12.95
CA THR A 800 -26.14 4.57 14.11
C THR A 800 -26.27 3.26 14.89
N GLY A 801 -25.35 2.31 14.68
CA GLY A 801 -25.39 0.99 15.31
C GLY A 801 -25.14 1.05 16.82
N ARG A 802 -24.17 1.86 17.27
CA ARG A 802 -23.77 1.89 18.68
C ARG A 802 -23.43 3.27 19.21
N LEU A 803 -23.92 3.56 20.41
CA LEU A 803 -23.54 4.72 21.21
C LEU A 803 -22.08 4.59 21.67
N TYR A 804 -21.25 5.59 21.34
CA TYR A 804 -19.79 5.61 21.54
C TYR A 804 -19.05 4.45 20.86
N CYS A 805 -18.58 4.71 19.65
CA CYS A 805 -17.64 3.85 18.93
C CYS A 805 -16.21 4.37 19.14
N SER A 806 -15.25 3.47 19.44
CA SER A 806 -13.82 3.81 19.53
C SER A 806 -13.16 3.90 18.15
N GLU A 807 -13.88 3.54 17.08
CA GLU A 807 -13.39 3.60 15.70
C GLU A 807 -13.49 5.04 15.16
N PRO A 808 -12.35 5.70 14.82
CA PRO A 808 -12.34 7.08 14.38
C PRO A 808 -13.19 7.35 13.13
N ARG A 809 -13.26 6.38 12.22
CA ARG A 809 -14.06 6.49 10.99
C ARG A 809 -15.55 6.62 11.29
N THR A 810 -16.10 5.65 12.02
CA THR A 810 -17.52 5.65 12.42
C THR A 810 -17.86 6.93 13.19
N ARG A 811 -16.92 7.45 14.00
CA ARG A 811 -17.10 8.72 14.70
C ARG A 811 -17.23 9.92 13.77
N ILE A 812 -16.37 10.04 12.75
CA ILE A 812 -16.48 11.09 11.74
C ILE A 812 -17.78 10.96 10.94
N GLU A 813 -18.16 9.73 10.55
CA GLU A 813 -19.41 9.47 9.83
C GLU A 813 -20.64 9.87 10.67
N GLN A 814 -20.63 9.61 11.98
CA GLN A 814 -21.64 10.09 12.94
C GLN A 814 -21.68 11.63 13.02
N GLU A 815 -20.53 12.29 13.05
CA GLU A 815 -20.44 13.76 13.11
C GLU A 815 -20.92 14.41 11.80
N ILE A 816 -20.63 13.81 10.64
CA ILE A 816 -21.15 14.23 9.34
C ILE A 816 -22.66 14.06 9.29
N LEU A 817 -23.17 12.89 9.72
CA LEU A 817 -24.61 12.63 9.78
C LEU A 817 -25.31 13.62 10.71
N LEU A 818 -24.78 13.88 11.89
CA LEU A 818 -25.35 14.83 12.84
C LEU A 818 -25.33 16.26 12.28
N GLY A 819 -24.17 16.73 11.81
CA GLY A 819 -24.00 18.10 11.34
C GLY A 819 -24.72 18.36 10.01
N MET A 820 -24.32 17.66 8.95
CA MET A 820 -24.89 17.86 7.62
C MET A 820 -26.31 17.27 7.53
N GLY A 821 -26.52 16.08 8.07
CA GLY A 821 -27.84 15.43 8.07
C GLY A 821 -28.83 16.19 8.91
N GLY A 822 -28.45 16.65 10.10
CA GLY A 822 -29.35 17.46 10.93
C GLY A 822 -29.78 18.77 10.26
N VAL A 823 -28.89 19.46 9.53
CA VAL A 823 -29.29 20.63 8.71
C VAL A 823 -30.24 20.24 7.58
N ARG A 824 -30.08 19.06 6.96
CA ARG A 824 -31.01 18.55 5.94
C ARG A 824 -32.37 18.22 6.53
N VAL A 825 -32.44 17.69 7.75
CA VAL A 825 -33.69 17.42 8.49
C VAL A 825 -34.45 18.72 8.70
N LEU A 826 -33.82 19.74 9.28
CA LEU A 826 -34.47 21.03 9.55
C LEU A 826 -35.06 21.63 8.26
N LYS A 827 -34.27 21.66 7.18
CA LYS A 827 -34.74 22.11 5.86
C LYS A 827 -35.90 21.28 5.31
N ARG A 828 -35.87 19.96 5.49
CA ARG A 828 -36.90 19.04 5.00
C ARG A 828 -38.22 19.22 5.75
N LEU A 829 -38.16 19.55 7.03
CA LEU A 829 -39.31 19.81 7.90
C LEU A 829 -39.79 21.28 7.86
N GLY A 830 -39.10 22.15 7.13
CA GLY A 830 -39.45 23.58 7.03
C GLY A 830 -39.16 24.39 8.30
N ILE A 831 -38.15 23.97 9.07
CA ILE A 831 -37.71 24.58 10.34
C ILE A 831 -36.54 25.55 10.13
#